data_AF-A0A6S7I5R7-F1
#
_entry.id   AF-A0A6S7I5R7-F1
#
_cell.length_a   1.000
_cell.length_b   1.000
_cell.length_c   1.000
_cell.angle_alpha   90.00
_cell.angle_beta   90.00
_cell.angle_gamma   90.00
#
_symmetry.space_group_name_H-M   'P 1'
#
loop_
_entity.id
_entity.type
_entity.pdbx_description
1 polymer ?
#
loop_
_entity_poly.entity_id
_entity_poly.type
_entity_poly.pdbx_seq_one_letter_code
_entity_poly.pdbx_strand_id
1 'polypeptide(L)'
;VLDCKQMRIIFWKQTLVRTKGHPQVCAYMMDYQFRHPVMFWGMILLFAERPAMQELDRDDWNKVEGKVKDLDISWSRAVDEVKAEKLIEQSNKPGGVDPLLVIIREWPQLPEYKVNRKLIPSLEFLISRLAEIILKGDKSYEFFFDEECAWEPTILHRAAEQNFLHVSRMLVERWPSLMYQPIKATIEPEEMPSVLPVEVALENFQDDTAAYLISQMKYDRVQELFLTCKESGEKSKLFFGKYISYRNPRTNEYGMKKTVLAVLNKLMDPHWPYLPKREDREDDNKYKIQQALESVPNDPLSYDFYYHILETDENGRVPDNKVFNQKSVSCLRRIADSDNKEAMQHPVVRMLVAKKWNGFAHELFCIKAAFYLLFFGLLSFALIYGSTRNDPTQYDGPADKFRVICEICSIVFLMVQLFDEIGEMAREGRAYLKVRSNYIDLPGIFLTLLVIPLRFAEVKSQWGFAAIGYLFNFLRLFKFSNVARITGLYTTTLVRIIQKDITRFLVFFSAILIGFCGAMFLALKVNDVQDSYSFPWVMLGGIKVLVEGETLEEENGKEFGWFAVAILLVYMGIVMVILLNVLIAQLSYTFGESMKMARLQYAADNMRIITRTENSRFPCLNFRVKNYIEGDYISEEDLAKELLEFTEDRHPWETAEERIIGVRETMRRVVKGEETDPWETIDEKLTTLTLSEKETRESIYEKLT
;
A
#
# COMPACT_ATOMS: atom_id res chain seq x y z
N VAL A 1 -4.14 -38.54 15.24
CA VAL A 1 -4.06 -39.57 16.31
C VAL A 1 -2.64 -40.13 16.31
N LEU A 2 -1.72 -39.46 16.99
CA LEU A 2 -0.43 -40.04 17.38
C LEU A 2 -0.61 -40.52 18.83
N ASP A 3 -0.29 -41.78 19.07
CA ASP A 3 -0.45 -42.44 20.36
C ASP A 3 0.31 -41.65 21.45
N CYS A 4 -0.35 -41.34 22.57
CA CYS A 4 0.18 -40.55 23.68
C CYS A 4 1.54 -41.08 24.20
N LYS A 5 1.85 -42.37 23.97
CA LYS A 5 3.17 -42.96 24.26
C LYS A 5 4.28 -42.49 23.31
N GLN A 6 4.01 -42.32 22.02
CA GLN A 6 5.01 -41.83 21.05
C GLN A 6 5.31 -40.34 21.25
N MET A 7 4.30 -39.54 21.58
CA MET A 7 4.50 -38.12 21.95
C MET A 7 5.39 -37.98 23.19
N ARG A 8 5.18 -38.83 24.21
CA ARG A 8 6.04 -38.87 25.41
C ARG A 8 7.50 -39.18 25.06
N ILE A 9 7.77 -40.13 24.16
CA ILE A 9 9.15 -40.53 23.81
C ILE A 9 9.86 -39.46 22.98
N ILE A 10 9.16 -38.80 22.05
CA ILE A 10 9.71 -37.74 21.21
C ILE A 10 10.00 -36.49 22.05
N PHE A 11 9.07 -36.13 22.94
CA PHE A 11 9.25 -34.99 23.85
C PHE A 11 10.37 -35.26 24.85
N TRP A 12 10.42 -36.45 25.46
CA TRP A 12 11.46 -36.85 26.41
C TRP A 12 12.86 -36.87 25.77
N LYS A 13 12.97 -37.29 24.50
CA LYS A 13 14.23 -37.16 23.73
C LYS A 13 14.64 -35.71 23.51
N GLN A 14 13.70 -34.80 23.25
CA GLN A 14 14.00 -33.37 23.08
C GLN A 14 14.38 -32.69 24.41
N THR A 15 13.74 -33.06 25.53
CA THR A 15 14.08 -32.54 26.86
C THR A 15 15.44 -33.04 27.32
N LEU A 16 15.77 -34.33 27.13
CA LEU A 16 17.07 -34.91 27.52
C LEU A 16 18.25 -34.34 26.71
N VAL A 17 18.02 -33.99 25.44
CA VAL A 17 19.06 -33.40 24.59
C VAL A 17 19.39 -31.96 25.03
N ARG A 18 18.42 -31.24 25.61
CA ARG A 18 18.59 -29.88 26.11
C ARG A 18 19.14 -29.79 27.54
N THR A 19 18.98 -30.80 28.39
CA THR A 19 19.37 -30.77 29.82
C THR A 19 20.72 -31.41 30.14
N LYS A 20 21.64 -31.50 29.16
CA LYS A 20 22.93 -32.22 29.26
C LYS A 20 23.91 -31.81 30.39
N GLY A 21 23.53 -30.93 31.32
CA GLY A 21 24.40 -30.44 32.40
C GLY A 21 24.07 -30.86 33.84
N HIS A 22 22.83 -31.25 34.20
CA HIS A 22 22.47 -31.39 35.62
C HIS A 22 21.49 -32.55 35.96
N PRO A 23 21.98 -33.73 36.39
CA PRO A 23 21.14 -34.88 36.74
C PRO A 23 20.26 -34.68 37.99
N GLN A 24 20.55 -33.67 38.83
CA GLN A 24 19.76 -33.37 40.03
C GLN A 24 18.40 -32.71 39.72
N VAL A 25 18.31 -31.96 38.62
CA VAL A 25 17.05 -31.29 38.19
C VAL A 25 16.04 -32.33 37.67
N CYS A 26 16.52 -33.36 36.96
CA CYS A 26 15.66 -34.44 36.46
C CYS A 26 15.09 -35.33 37.57
N ALA A 27 15.86 -35.60 38.63
CA ALA A 27 15.39 -36.39 39.77
C ALA A 27 14.28 -35.66 40.56
N TYR A 28 14.37 -34.33 40.66
CA TYR A 28 13.39 -33.51 41.37
C TYR A 28 12.10 -33.29 40.55
N MET A 29 12.21 -33.13 39.22
CA MET A 29 11.04 -33.07 38.34
C MET A 29 10.22 -34.37 38.37
N MET A 30 10.86 -35.53 38.53
CA MET A 30 10.15 -36.80 38.68
C MET A 30 9.37 -36.89 39.99
N ASP A 31 9.92 -36.42 41.11
CA ASP A 31 9.23 -36.49 42.42
C ASP A 31 8.04 -35.50 42.49
N TYR A 32 8.16 -34.36 41.81
CA TYR A 32 7.10 -33.34 41.71
C TYR A 32 5.96 -33.75 40.77
N GLN A 33 6.27 -34.49 39.69
CA GLN A 33 5.29 -35.06 38.74
C GLN A 33 4.28 -35.99 39.44
N PHE A 34 4.71 -36.69 40.49
CA PHE A 34 3.87 -37.61 41.25
C PHE A 34 2.93 -36.92 42.25
N ARG A 35 3.30 -35.75 42.78
CA ARG A 35 2.49 -35.04 43.78
C ARG A 35 1.49 -34.04 43.21
N HIS A 36 1.82 -33.36 42.10
CA HIS A 36 0.95 -32.33 41.52
C HIS A 36 0.94 -32.40 39.98
N PRO A 37 0.21 -33.34 39.38
CA PRO A 37 0.21 -33.57 37.92
C PRO A 37 -0.32 -32.36 37.12
N VAL A 38 -1.25 -31.58 37.67
CA VAL A 38 -1.80 -30.39 37.01
C VAL A 38 -0.77 -29.24 36.99
N MET A 39 -0.01 -29.04 38.09
CA MET A 39 1.10 -28.08 38.12
C MET A 39 2.26 -28.51 37.23
N PHE A 40 2.53 -29.81 37.11
CA PHE A 40 3.59 -30.33 36.26
C PHE A 40 3.32 -30.08 34.77
N TRP A 41 2.09 -30.26 34.31
CA TRP A 41 1.70 -29.90 32.92
C TRP A 41 1.68 -28.39 32.69
N GLY A 42 1.28 -27.59 33.69
CA GLY A 42 1.40 -26.12 33.64
C GLY A 42 2.85 -25.63 33.57
N MET A 43 3.75 -26.23 34.36
CA MET A 43 5.20 -25.95 34.33
C MET A 43 5.85 -26.36 33.01
N ILE A 44 5.46 -27.50 32.42
CA ILE A 44 6.01 -27.96 31.15
C ILE A 44 5.52 -27.11 29.97
N LEU A 45 4.26 -26.67 29.99
CA LEU A 45 3.74 -25.69 29.01
C LEU A 45 4.45 -24.33 29.16
N LEU A 46 4.78 -23.91 30.38
CA LEU A 46 5.58 -22.70 30.64
C LEU A 46 7.07 -22.86 30.25
N PHE A 47 7.65 -24.05 30.37
CA PHE A 47 9.05 -24.34 29.99
C PHE A 47 9.24 -24.56 28.48
N ALA A 48 8.18 -24.91 27.75
CA ALA A 48 8.27 -25.26 26.33
C ALA A 48 8.46 -24.05 25.40
N GLU A 49 8.26 -22.81 25.87
CA GLU A 49 8.10 -21.64 24.99
C GLU A 49 9.11 -20.49 25.13
N ARG A 50 10.16 -20.55 25.97
CA ARG A 50 11.09 -19.39 26.08
C ARG A 50 12.57 -19.76 26.12
N PRO A 51 13.39 -19.27 25.17
CA PRO A 51 14.84 -19.41 25.23
C PRO A 51 15.48 -18.25 26.03
N ALA A 52 16.64 -18.55 26.63
CA ALA A 52 17.54 -17.77 27.49
C ALA A 52 16.99 -16.49 28.16
N MET A 53 16.45 -16.65 29.37
CA MET A 53 16.23 -15.53 30.30
C MET A 53 16.63 -15.98 31.70
N GLN A 54 17.11 -15.05 32.53
CA GLN A 54 17.70 -15.29 33.85
C GLN A 54 16.97 -16.41 34.62
N GLU A 55 17.66 -17.52 34.87
CA GLU A 55 17.07 -18.68 35.52
C GLU A 55 16.61 -18.30 36.94
N LEU A 56 15.37 -18.66 37.27
CA LEU A 56 14.79 -18.44 38.60
C LEU A 56 15.29 -19.53 39.54
N ASP A 57 15.89 -19.12 40.65
CA ASP A 57 16.45 -20.03 41.65
C ASP A 57 15.34 -20.60 42.53
N ARG A 58 15.67 -21.61 43.34
CA ARG A 58 14.69 -22.30 44.20
C ARG A 58 13.95 -21.34 45.15
N ASP A 59 14.64 -20.34 45.67
CA ASP A 59 14.07 -19.35 46.58
C ASP A 59 13.12 -18.39 45.85
N ASP A 60 13.38 -18.11 44.57
CA ASP A 60 12.50 -17.29 43.74
C ASP A 60 11.17 -18.01 43.47
N TRP A 61 11.21 -19.32 43.21
CA TRP A 61 9.98 -20.11 43.02
C TRP A 61 9.15 -20.21 44.30
N ASN A 62 9.78 -20.25 45.47
CA ASN A 62 9.07 -20.18 46.74
C ASN A 62 8.38 -18.81 46.93
N LYS A 63 9.02 -17.70 46.49
CA LYS A 63 8.38 -16.37 46.48
C LYS A 63 7.19 -16.32 45.52
N VAL A 64 7.30 -16.91 44.33
CA VAL A 64 6.19 -17.01 43.36
C VAL A 64 5.00 -17.76 43.97
N GLU A 65 5.25 -18.92 44.60
CA GLU A 65 4.19 -19.72 45.22
C GLU A 65 3.52 -18.97 46.39
N GLY A 66 4.30 -18.22 47.18
CA GLY A 66 3.77 -17.33 48.22
C GLY A 66 2.84 -16.27 47.64
N LYS A 67 3.28 -15.52 46.63
CA LYS A 67 2.47 -14.48 45.98
C LYS A 67 1.17 -15.00 45.36
N VAL A 68 1.19 -16.17 44.74
CA VAL A 68 -0.03 -16.77 44.17
C VAL A 68 -1.04 -17.10 45.28
N LYS A 69 -0.58 -17.59 46.44
CA LYS A 69 -1.45 -17.93 47.56
C LYS A 69 -1.95 -16.71 48.33
N ASP A 70 -1.10 -15.69 48.49
CA ASP A 70 -1.37 -14.54 49.34
C ASP A 70 -2.12 -13.40 48.63
N LEU A 71 -1.89 -13.21 47.31
CA LEU A 71 -2.46 -12.11 46.52
C LEU A 71 -3.50 -12.56 45.48
N ASP A 72 -3.76 -13.86 45.35
CA ASP A 72 -4.67 -14.47 44.35
C ASP A 72 -4.37 -14.04 42.90
N ILE A 73 -3.09 -13.88 42.57
CA ILE A 73 -2.60 -13.45 41.25
C ILE A 73 -2.30 -14.69 40.38
N SER A 74 -2.50 -14.58 39.06
CA SER A 74 -2.15 -15.66 38.13
C SER A 74 -0.66 -16.02 38.17
N TRP A 75 -0.35 -17.31 38.02
CA TRP A 75 1.04 -17.82 38.03
C TRP A 75 1.98 -17.07 37.08
N SER A 76 1.50 -16.68 35.89
CA SER A 76 2.33 -15.98 34.91
C SER A 76 2.66 -14.55 35.36
N ARG A 77 1.75 -13.87 36.06
CA ARG A 77 2.00 -12.51 36.58
C ARG A 77 2.87 -12.55 37.83
N ALA A 78 2.68 -13.53 38.71
CA ALA A 78 3.54 -13.73 39.88
C ALA A 78 5.01 -14.01 39.48
N VAL A 79 5.23 -14.80 38.41
CA VAL A 79 6.57 -15.04 37.85
C VAL A 79 7.20 -13.74 37.33
N ASP A 80 6.44 -12.90 36.65
CA ASP A 80 6.95 -11.63 36.12
C ASP A 80 7.29 -10.64 37.24
N GLU A 81 6.49 -10.59 38.31
CA GLU A 81 6.78 -9.74 39.46
C GLU A 81 8.07 -10.13 40.16
N VAL A 82 8.27 -11.44 40.39
CA VAL A 82 9.51 -11.92 41.04
C VAL A 82 10.72 -11.66 40.13
N LYS A 83 10.57 -11.77 38.80
CA LYS A 83 11.61 -11.37 37.85
C LYS A 83 11.92 -9.88 37.89
N ALA A 84 10.89 -9.04 37.91
CA ALA A 84 11.06 -7.59 38.03
C ALA A 84 11.75 -7.21 39.34
N GLU A 85 11.36 -7.82 40.46
CA GLU A 85 12.00 -7.63 41.77
C GLU A 85 13.47 -8.04 41.75
N LYS A 86 13.80 -9.19 41.15
CA LYS A 86 15.19 -9.66 41.02
C LYS A 86 16.05 -8.70 40.20
N LEU A 87 15.50 -8.11 39.13
CA LEU A 87 16.18 -7.09 38.34
C LEU A 87 16.37 -5.77 39.13
N ILE A 88 15.37 -5.36 39.91
CA ILE A 88 15.48 -4.20 40.80
C ILE A 88 16.54 -4.44 41.88
N GLU A 89 16.56 -5.60 42.52
CA GLU A 89 17.60 -6.00 43.49
C GLU A 89 19.00 -5.98 42.88
N GLN A 90 19.14 -6.38 41.61
CA GLN A 90 20.42 -6.31 40.89
C GLN A 90 20.84 -4.87 40.58
N SER A 91 19.89 -3.99 40.24
CA SER A 91 20.17 -2.56 40.02
C SER A 91 20.62 -1.83 41.29
N ASN A 92 20.16 -2.26 42.47
CA ASN A 92 20.50 -1.65 43.75
C ASN A 92 21.91 -2.06 44.26
N LYS A 93 22.60 -2.99 43.59
CA LYS A 93 23.99 -3.34 43.91
C LYS A 93 24.95 -2.26 43.40
N PRO A 94 26.09 -2.03 44.05
CA PRO A 94 27.08 -1.04 43.57
C PRO A 94 27.59 -1.42 42.17
N GLY A 95 27.37 -0.53 41.19
CA GLY A 95 27.64 -0.78 39.77
C GLY A 95 26.50 -1.45 38.99
N GLY A 96 25.32 -1.57 39.58
CA GLY A 96 24.12 -2.11 38.92
C GLY A 96 23.54 -1.14 37.90
N VAL A 97 23.23 -1.66 36.71
CA VAL A 97 22.54 -0.94 35.63
C VAL A 97 21.04 -0.90 35.93
N ASP A 98 20.35 0.16 35.51
CA ASP A 98 18.90 0.28 35.71
C ASP A 98 18.13 -0.87 35.01
N PRO A 99 17.10 -1.44 35.65
CA PRO A 99 16.36 -2.60 35.11
C PRO A 99 15.75 -2.33 33.73
N LEU A 100 15.19 -1.14 33.47
CA LEU A 100 14.59 -0.82 32.17
C LEU A 100 15.66 -0.72 31.09
N LEU A 101 16.83 -0.20 31.43
CA LEU A 101 17.94 -0.09 30.48
C LEU A 101 18.48 -1.47 30.09
N VAL A 102 18.64 -2.38 31.05
CA VAL A 102 19.04 -3.78 30.80
C VAL A 102 18.04 -4.47 29.86
N ILE A 103 16.75 -4.34 30.15
CA ILE A 103 15.70 -5.00 29.38
C ILE A 103 15.60 -4.43 27.96
N ILE A 104 15.69 -3.11 27.78
CA ILE A 104 15.52 -2.46 26.47
C ILE A 104 16.81 -2.53 25.62
N ARG A 105 17.99 -2.45 26.25
CA ARG A 105 19.28 -2.37 25.54
C ARG A 105 19.94 -3.73 25.37
N GLU A 106 20.01 -4.54 26.41
CA GLU A 106 20.86 -5.74 26.43
C GLU A 106 20.14 -6.98 25.91
N TRP A 107 18.86 -7.13 26.25
CA TRP A 107 18.10 -8.31 25.83
C TRP A 107 17.95 -8.43 24.30
N PRO A 108 17.71 -7.35 23.54
CA PRO A 108 17.64 -7.44 22.07
C PRO A 108 18.99 -7.78 21.42
N GLN A 109 20.10 -7.54 22.11
CA GLN A 109 21.46 -7.80 21.61
C GLN A 109 21.93 -9.24 21.85
N LEU A 110 21.18 -10.04 22.62
CA LEU A 110 21.49 -11.46 22.84
C LEU A 110 21.52 -12.22 21.50
N PRO A 111 22.44 -13.19 21.32
CA PRO A 111 22.68 -13.86 20.05
C PRO A 111 21.43 -14.55 19.48
N GLU A 112 20.51 -15.00 20.35
CA GLU A 112 19.26 -15.64 19.97
C GLU A 112 18.31 -14.70 19.22
N TYR A 113 18.15 -13.47 19.73
CA TYR A 113 17.29 -12.44 19.13
C TYR A 113 17.98 -11.69 17.99
N LYS A 114 19.31 -11.56 18.06
CA LYS A 114 20.13 -10.97 16.99
C LYS A 114 20.08 -11.79 15.70
N VAL A 115 20.06 -13.13 15.81
CA VAL A 115 19.92 -14.05 14.67
C VAL A 115 18.46 -14.16 14.22
N ASN A 116 17.51 -14.32 15.15
CA ASN A 116 16.09 -14.45 14.85
C ASN A 116 15.28 -13.21 15.23
N ARG A 117 15.43 -12.13 14.45
CA ARG A 117 14.64 -10.89 14.62
C ARG A 117 13.11 -11.08 14.62
N LYS A 118 12.60 -12.19 14.09
CA LYS A 118 11.16 -12.54 14.15
C LYS A 118 10.65 -12.78 15.57
N LEU A 119 11.54 -13.01 16.54
CA LEU A 119 11.23 -13.19 17.96
C LEU A 119 11.24 -11.87 18.74
N ILE A 120 11.55 -10.73 18.10
CA ILE A 120 11.54 -9.43 18.76
C ILE A 120 10.13 -9.03 19.24
N PRO A 121 9.02 -9.28 18.51
CA PRO A 121 7.68 -8.96 19.01
C PRO A 121 7.29 -9.77 20.26
N SER A 122 7.70 -11.03 20.36
CA SER A 122 7.44 -11.83 21.56
C SER A 122 8.31 -11.40 22.73
N LEU A 123 9.52 -10.91 22.45
CA LEU A 123 10.36 -10.23 23.44
C LEU A 123 9.68 -8.94 23.92
N GLU A 124 9.21 -8.08 23.01
CA GLU A 124 8.50 -6.83 23.35
C GLU A 124 7.31 -7.08 24.28
N PHE A 125 6.51 -8.12 24.03
CA PHE A 125 5.38 -8.46 24.91
C PHE A 125 5.81 -8.79 26.34
N LEU A 126 6.96 -9.43 26.50
CA LEU A 126 7.50 -9.70 27.83
C LEU A 126 8.11 -8.45 28.46
N ILE A 127 8.85 -7.68 27.66
CA ILE A 127 9.43 -6.41 28.09
C ILE A 127 8.32 -5.47 28.57
N SER A 128 7.20 -5.37 27.85
CA SER A 128 6.08 -4.49 28.23
C SER A 128 5.45 -4.91 29.56
N ARG A 129 5.22 -6.22 29.78
CA ARG A 129 4.72 -6.74 31.07
C ARG A 129 5.66 -6.44 32.24
N LEU A 130 6.97 -6.63 32.03
CA LEU A 130 7.97 -6.35 33.06
C LEU A 130 8.14 -4.85 33.30
N ALA A 131 8.16 -4.05 32.23
CA ALA A 131 8.26 -2.60 32.30
C ALA A 131 7.06 -2.01 33.03
N GLU A 132 5.84 -2.52 32.82
CA GLU A 132 4.65 -2.11 33.56
C GLU A 132 4.81 -2.31 35.08
N ILE A 133 5.40 -3.43 35.50
CA ILE A 133 5.66 -3.72 36.92
C ILE A 133 6.77 -2.81 37.47
N ILE A 134 7.87 -2.66 36.74
CA ILE A 134 9.01 -1.84 37.16
C ILE A 134 8.62 -0.36 37.25
N LEU A 135 7.82 0.13 36.30
CA LEU A 135 7.34 1.51 36.27
C LEU A 135 6.36 1.80 37.42
N LYS A 136 5.68 0.81 38.02
CA LYS A 136 4.82 1.03 39.21
C LYS A 136 5.61 1.45 40.46
N GLY A 137 6.93 1.30 40.48
CA GLY A 137 7.78 1.81 41.56
C GLY A 137 7.83 3.34 41.63
N ASP A 138 8.47 3.86 42.69
CA ASP A 138 8.58 5.30 42.97
C ASP A 138 9.65 6.03 42.12
N LYS A 139 10.45 5.33 41.32
CA LYS A 139 11.51 5.96 40.50
C LYS A 139 10.92 6.75 39.34
N SER A 140 11.29 8.03 39.23
CA SER A 140 10.95 8.89 38.09
C SER A 140 12.02 8.80 37.00
N TYR A 141 11.61 8.54 35.75
CA TYR A 141 12.50 8.47 34.59
C TYR A 141 12.47 9.73 33.71
N GLU A 142 11.79 10.79 34.15
CA GLU A 142 11.61 12.02 33.36
C GLU A 142 12.92 12.72 32.98
N PHE A 143 13.97 12.60 33.80
CA PHE A 143 15.29 13.19 33.55
C PHE A 143 16.39 12.13 33.51
N PHE A 144 16.03 10.88 33.23
CA PHE A 144 16.98 9.76 33.19
C PHE A 144 17.62 9.65 31.80
N PHE A 145 18.96 9.66 31.77
CA PHE A 145 19.77 9.52 30.56
C PHE A 145 20.72 8.33 30.69
N ASP A 146 20.98 7.67 29.56
CA ASP A 146 21.93 6.55 29.44
C ASP A 146 23.38 7.09 29.39
N GLU A 147 23.96 7.38 30.56
CA GLU A 147 25.31 7.94 30.72
C GLU A 147 26.43 7.03 30.19
N GLU A 148 26.17 5.73 29.96
CA GLU A 148 27.16 4.82 29.39
C GLU A 148 27.41 5.09 27.89
N CYS A 149 26.50 5.78 27.22
CA CYS A 149 26.67 6.16 25.82
C CYS A 149 27.16 7.60 25.69
N ALA A 150 28.09 7.82 24.75
CA ALA A 150 28.72 9.13 24.50
C ALA A 150 27.74 10.26 24.12
N TRP A 151 26.50 9.92 23.82
CA TRP A 151 25.43 10.84 23.46
C TRP A 151 24.27 10.85 24.46
N GLU A 152 24.32 10.11 25.58
CA GLU A 152 23.33 10.19 26.66
C GLU A 152 21.85 10.22 26.22
N PRO A 153 21.31 9.17 25.55
CA PRO A 153 19.90 9.13 25.17
C PRO A 153 18.95 8.89 26.34
N THR A 154 17.71 9.38 26.22
CA THR A 154 16.64 9.00 27.16
C THR A 154 16.15 7.57 26.89
N ILE A 155 15.45 6.99 27.86
CA ILE A 155 14.82 5.64 27.71
C ILE A 155 13.89 5.59 26.50
N LEU A 156 13.18 6.69 26.20
CA LEU A 156 12.28 6.75 25.05
C LEU A 156 13.04 6.67 23.71
N HIS A 157 14.23 7.26 23.59
CA HIS A 157 15.06 7.11 22.39
C HIS A 157 15.47 5.65 22.16
N ARG A 158 15.79 4.92 23.24
CA ARG A 158 16.14 3.49 23.17
C ARG A 158 14.95 2.62 22.79
N ALA A 159 13.78 2.89 23.36
CA ALA A 159 12.55 2.19 22.98
C ALA A 159 12.19 2.45 21.52
N ALA A 160 12.35 3.70 21.05
CA ALA A 160 12.16 4.10 19.67
C ALA A 160 13.13 3.42 18.68
N GLU A 161 14.40 3.26 19.06
CA GLU A 161 15.42 2.57 18.26
C GLU A 161 15.06 1.10 17.98
N GLN A 162 14.47 0.40 18.97
CA GLN A 162 14.15 -1.03 18.89
C GLN A 162 12.73 -1.35 18.38
N ASN A 163 11.90 -0.33 18.10
CA ASN A 163 10.47 -0.45 17.78
C ASN A 163 9.60 -1.04 18.90
N PHE A 164 9.87 -0.69 20.16
CA PHE A 164 9.03 -1.11 21.28
C PHE A 164 7.86 -0.13 21.47
N LEU A 165 6.78 -0.35 20.71
CA LEU A 165 5.56 0.45 20.73
C LEU A 165 4.95 0.50 22.13
N HIS A 166 4.78 -0.65 22.78
CA HIS A 166 4.05 -0.73 24.06
C HIS A 166 4.81 -0.02 25.17
N VAL A 167 6.13 -0.17 25.19
CA VAL A 167 7.00 0.53 26.14
C VAL A 167 6.97 2.03 25.89
N SER A 168 7.06 2.44 24.63
CA SER A 168 6.98 3.85 24.24
C SER A 168 5.66 4.48 24.66
N ARG A 169 4.54 3.76 24.48
CA ARG A 169 3.20 4.18 24.92
C ARG A 169 3.12 4.41 26.41
N MET A 170 3.56 3.44 27.22
CA MET A 170 3.58 3.58 28.68
C MET A 170 4.43 4.76 29.17
N LEU A 171 5.58 5.00 28.52
CA LEU A 171 6.46 6.11 28.86
C LEU A 171 5.83 7.47 28.52
N VAL A 172 5.20 7.60 27.35
CA VAL A 172 4.57 8.85 26.90
C VAL A 172 3.31 9.17 27.69
N GLU A 173 2.48 8.16 28.01
CA GLU A 173 1.26 8.32 28.81
C GLU A 173 1.59 8.82 30.23
N ARG A 174 2.71 8.39 30.81
CA ARG A 174 3.13 8.80 32.15
C ARG A 174 3.95 10.09 32.16
N TRP A 175 4.83 10.28 31.18
CA TRP A 175 5.70 11.45 31.03
C TRP A 175 5.70 11.97 29.59
N PRO A 176 4.71 12.81 29.22
CA PRO A 176 4.62 13.39 27.87
C PRO A 176 5.82 14.28 27.50
N SER A 177 6.52 14.83 28.49
CA SER A 177 7.71 15.67 28.33
C SER A 177 8.86 14.93 27.63
N LEU A 178 8.98 13.61 27.82
CA LEU A 178 10.04 12.78 27.21
C LEU A 178 10.05 12.84 25.68
N MET A 179 8.91 13.10 25.03
CA MET A 179 8.83 13.20 23.56
C MET A 179 9.60 14.38 23.00
N TYR A 180 9.74 15.45 23.78
CA TYR A 180 10.34 16.71 23.34
C TYR A 180 11.74 16.93 23.92
N GLN A 181 12.25 15.99 24.71
CA GLN A 181 13.59 16.07 25.25
C GLN A 181 14.58 15.63 24.19
N PRO A 182 15.51 16.51 23.75
CA PRO A 182 16.58 16.11 22.86
C PRO A 182 17.65 15.32 23.63
N ILE A 183 18.43 14.58 22.87
CA ILE A 183 19.67 13.93 23.31
C ILE A 183 20.65 14.96 23.88
N LYS A 184 21.29 14.65 25.02
CA LYS A 184 22.36 15.48 25.61
C LYS A 184 23.70 15.08 24.99
N ALA A 185 24.12 15.78 23.94
CA ALA A 185 25.47 15.58 23.42
C ALA A 185 26.51 16.22 24.36
N THR A 186 27.46 15.42 24.87
CA THR A 186 28.64 15.90 25.61
C THR A 186 29.73 16.47 24.68
N ILE A 187 29.59 16.24 23.37
CA ILE A 187 30.48 16.69 22.29
C ILE A 187 29.99 18.07 21.79
N GLU A 188 30.92 18.93 21.35
CA GLU A 188 30.63 20.30 20.89
C GLU A 188 29.38 20.36 19.97
N PRO A 189 28.52 21.37 20.13
CA PRO A 189 27.19 21.45 19.50
C PRO A 189 27.19 21.50 17.96
N GLU A 190 28.36 21.57 17.33
CA GLU A 190 28.52 21.63 15.87
C GLU A 190 28.48 20.25 15.18
N GLU A 191 28.70 19.13 15.90
CA GLU A 191 28.83 17.79 15.27
C GLU A 191 27.62 16.85 15.46
N MET A 192 26.83 17.02 16.53
CA MET A 192 25.58 16.26 16.72
C MET A 192 24.37 17.19 16.89
N PRO A 193 23.45 17.24 15.91
CA PRO A 193 22.23 18.00 16.09
C PRO A 193 21.41 17.44 17.26
N SER A 194 20.67 18.29 17.96
CA SER A 194 19.67 17.86 18.93
C SER A 194 18.67 16.92 18.24
N VAL A 195 18.75 15.61 18.52
CA VAL A 195 17.86 14.60 17.93
C VAL A 195 16.72 14.28 18.89
N LEU A 196 15.50 14.18 18.38
CA LEU A 196 14.30 13.79 19.15
C LEU A 196 14.06 12.27 19.08
N PRO A 197 13.29 11.67 20.03
CA PRO A 197 12.95 10.26 19.98
C PRO A 197 12.27 9.83 18.68
N VAL A 198 11.43 10.71 18.13
CA VAL A 198 10.72 10.50 16.86
C VAL A 198 11.70 10.44 15.69
N GLU A 199 12.72 11.28 15.69
CA GLU A 199 13.74 11.30 14.65
C GLU A 199 14.57 10.00 14.68
N VAL A 200 14.89 9.47 15.86
CA VAL A 200 15.55 8.16 16.02
C VAL A 200 14.69 7.01 15.48
N ALA A 201 13.38 7.03 15.75
CA ALA A 201 12.45 6.04 15.19
C ALA A 201 12.40 6.10 13.66
N LEU A 202 12.37 7.31 13.10
CA LEU A 202 12.33 7.56 11.66
C LEU A 202 13.66 7.17 10.98
N GLU A 203 14.81 7.48 11.58
CA GLU A 203 16.13 7.09 11.05
C GLU A 203 16.29 5.57 10.97
N ASN A 204 15.77 4.84 11.96
CA ASN A 204 15.81 3.38 12.00
C ASN A 204 14.66 2.70 11.23
N PHE A 205 13.77 3.47 10.59
CA PHE A 205 12.60 2.99 9.84
C PHE A 205 11.68 2.07 10.66
N GLN A 206 11.38 2.47 11.90
CA GLN A 206 10.51 1.74 12.82
C GLN A 206 9.07 2.24 12.71
N ASP A 207 8.22 1.53 11.97
CA ASP A 207 6.90 2.03 11.54
C ASP A 207 5.91 2.23 12.70
N ASP A 208 5.78 1.23 13.58
CA ASP A 208 4.77 1.25 14.64
C ASP A 208 5.06 2.35 15.68
N THR A 209 6.31 2.42 16.15
CA THR A 209 6.70 3.39 17.17
C THR A 209 6.73 4.81 16.61
N ALA A 210 7.20 5.01 15.37
CA ALA A 210 7.18 6.33 14.73
C ALA A 210 5.74 6.82 14.51
N ALA A 211 4.83 5.96 14.05
CA ALA A 211 3.43 6.31 13.86
C ALA A 211 2.77 6.75 15.18
N TYR A 212 3.02 6.03 16.27
CA TYR A 212 2.51 6.40 17.60
C TYR A 212 3.08 7.73 18.09
N LEU A 213 4.40 7.92 18.02
CA LEU A 213 5.00 9.17 18.50
C LEU A 213 4.50 10.38 17.70
N ILE A 214 4.37 10.25 16.37
CA ILE A 214 3.80 11.30 15.52
C ILE A 214 2.33 11.57 15.86
N SER A 215 1.55 10.53 16.18
CA SER A 215 0.14 10.70 16.55
C SER A 215 -0.05 11.46 17.87
N GLN A 216 0.92 11.40 18.80
CA GLN A 216 0.90 12.16 20.05
C GLN A 216 1.49 13.59 19.90
N MET A 217 2.31 13.84 18.89
CA MET A 217 2.87 15.17 18.65
C MET A 217 1.81 16.18 18.17
N LYS A 218 2.09 17.46 18.47
CA LYS A 218 1.33 18.60 17.92
C LYS A 218 1.60 18.72 16.42
N TYR A 219 0.58 19.09 15.64
CA TYR A 219 0.68 19.20 14.18
C TYR A 219 1.78 20.19 13.74
N ASP A 220 1.88 21.37 14.40
CA ASP A 220 2.91 22.39 14.14
C ASP A 220 4.32 21.78 14.13
N ARG A 221 4.62 20.97 15.16
CA ARG A 221 5.93 20.33 15.34
C ARG A 221 6.18 19.23 14.31
N VAL A 222 5.14 18.47 13.95
CA VAL A 222 5.26 17.43 12.90
C VAL A 222 5.57 18.08 11.55
N GLN A 223 5.02 19.26 11.27
CA GLN A 223 5.33 20.01 10.06
C GLN A 223 6.79 20.49 10.05
N GLU A 224 7.26 21.05 11.17
CA GLU A 224 8.65 21.48 11.35
C GLU A 224 9.66 20.35 11.14
N LEU A 225 9.35 19.09 11.48
CA LEU A 225 10.25 17.94 11.30
C LEU A 225 10.64 17.69 9.82
N PHE A 226 9.73 17.96 8.88
CA PHE A 226 9.92 17.66 7.46
C PHE A 226 10.25 18.88 6.61
N LEU A 227 10.12 20.09 7.18
CA LEU A 227 10.38 21.35 6.49
C LEU A 227 11.81 21.84 6.77
N THR A 228 12.47 22.36 5.74
CA THR A 228 13.69 23.15 5.93
C THR A 228 13.33 24.58 6.37
N CYS A 229 13.89 25.05 7.49
CA CYS A 229 13.78 26.45 7.91
C CYS A 229 14.25 27.40 6.79
N LYS A 230 13.42 28.40 6.46
CA LYS A 230 13.64 29.33 5.34
C LYS A 230 14.95 30.13 5.42
N GLU A 231 15.58 30.22 6.59
CA GLU A 231 16.67 31.17 6.86
C GLU A 231 18.09 30.56 6.95
N SER A 232 18.27 29.29 7.37
CA SER A 232 19.63 28.77 7.64
C SER A 232 20.32 28.12 6.43
N GLY A 233 19.60 27.80 5.34
CA GLY A 233 20.18 27.09 4.20
C GLY A 233 20.65 25.66 4.52
N GLU A 234 20.51 25.22 5.76
CA GLU A 234 20.77 23.85 6.21
C GLU A 234 19.80 22.89 5.54
N LYS A 235 20.23 21.65 5.32
CA LYS A 235 19.37 20.62 4.74
C LYS A 235 18.31 20.24 5.78
N SER A 236 17.06 19.97 5.36
CA SER A 236 16.12 19.31 6.28
C SER A 236 16.76 18.02 6.78
N LYS A 237 16.65 17.77 8.08
CA LYS A 237 17.14 16.52 8.68
C LYS A 237 16.40 15.32 8.09
N LEU A 238 15.12 15.49 7.75
CA LEU A 238 14.24 14.43 7.27
C LEU A 238 13.51 14.87 5.98
N PHE A 239 13.26 13.90 5.08
CA PHE A 239 12.52 14.09 3.84
C PHE A 239 11.34 13.13 3.79
N PHE A 240 10.12 13.66 3.75
CA PHE A 240 8.89 12.83 3.79
C PHE A 240 8.85 11.77 2.66
N GLY A 241 9.29 12.14 1.45
CA GLY A 241 9.32 11.22 0.31
C GLY A 241 10.24 10.00 0.50
N LYS A 242 11.24 10.08 1.40
CA LYS A 242 12.11 8.94 1.76
C LYS A 242 11.28 7.82 2.40
N TYR A 243 10.38 8.17 3.31
CA TYR A 243 9.55 7.21 4.04
C TYR A 243 8.46 6.61 3.16
N ILE A 244 7.84 7.41 2.28
CA ILE A 244 6.84 6.91 1.32
C ILE A 244 7.44 5.86 0.38
N SER A 245 8.66 6.10 -0.10
CA SER A 245 9.34 5.22 -1.08
C SER A 245 10.17 4.11 -0.45
N TYR A 246 10.25 4.05 0.89
CA TYR A 246 11.07 3.06 1.59
C TYR A 246 10.52 1.64 1.40
N ARG A 247 11.37 0.78 0.84
CA ARG A 247 11.13 -0.66 0.73
C ARG A 247 12.07 -1.39 1.65
N ASN A 248 11.52 -2.29 2.46
CA ASN A 248 12.32 -3.13 3.32
C ASN A 248 13.22 -4.04 2.45
N PRO A 249 14.56 -4.01 2.62
CA PRO A 249 15.47 -4.78 1.77
C PRO A 249 15.23 -6.30 1.80
N ARG A 250 14.60 -6.83 2.86
CA ARG A 250 14.37 -8.27 3.04
C ARG A 250 13.08 -8.75 2.40
N THR A 251 11.99 -8.00 2.55
CA THR A 251 10.66 -8.38 2.04
C THR A 251 10.32 -7.74 0.71
N ASN A 252 11.05 -6.69 0.31
CA ASN A 252 10.77 -5.83 -0.85
C ASN A 252 9.37 -5.15 -0.79
N GLU A 253 8.74 -5.15 0.39
CA GLU A 253 7.47 -4.49 0.68
C GLU A 253 7.71 -3.09 1.25
N TYR A 254 6.71 -2.22 1.11
CA TYR A 254 6.73 -0.88 1.71
C TYR A 254 6.65 -0.99 3.23
N GLY A 255 7.65 -0.43 3.93
CA GLY A 255 7.84 -0.64 5.38
C GLY A 255 7.17 0.41 6.29
N MET A 256 7.03 1.67 5.85
CA MET A 256 6.61 2.79 6.70
C MET A 256 5.14 3.21 6.44
N LYS A 257 4.22 2.26 6.37
CA LYS A 257 2.85 2.55 5.94
C LYS A 257 2.07 3.32 7.01
N LYS A 258 2.19 2.92 8.27
CA LYS A 258 1.48 3.55 9.40
C LYS A 258 2.01 4.94 9.68
N THR A 259 3.33 5.11 9.62
CA THR A 259 3.98 6.41 9.83
C THR A 259 3.54 7.42 8.78
N VAL A 260 3.46 7.01 7.50
CA VAL A 260 2.97 7.88 6.43
C VAL A 260 1.52 8.33 6.71
N LEU A 261 0.67 7.42 7.18
CA LEU A 261 -0.71 7.76 7.56
C LEU A 261 -0.76 8.69 8.77
N ALA A 262 0.04 8.42 9.81
CA ALA A 262 0.11 9.27 11.00
C ALA A 262 0.56 10.71 10.66
N VAL A 263 1.53 10.87 9.75
CA VAL A 263 1.93 12.19 9.26
C VAL A 263 0.79 12.86 8.51
N LEU A 264 0.11 12.14 7.60
CA LEU A 264 -1.02 12.68 6.84
C LEU A 264 -2.19 13.10 7.75
N ASN A 265 -2.47 12.35 8.82
CA ASN A 265 -3.50 12.70 9.81
C ASN A 265 -3.16 14.03 10.50
N LYS A 266 -1.87 14.30 10.76
CA LYS A 266 -1.38 15.56 11.35
C LYS A 266 -1.30 16.72 10.36
N LEU A 267 -1.67 16.52 9.11
CA LEU A 267 -1.84 17.60 8.13
C LEU A 267 -3.28 18.15 8.10
N MET A 268 -4.15 17.69 9.00
CA MET A 268 -5.48 18.25 9.21
C MET A 268 -5.60 18.74 10.64
N ASP A 269 -5.94 20.01 10.80
CA ASP A 269 -6.33 20.57 12.08
C ASP A 269 -7.84 20.83 12.07
N PRO A 270 -8.64 20.11 12.88
CA PRO A 270 -10.06 20.41 13.01
C PRO A 270 -10.26 21.79 13.65
N HIS A 271 -10.93 22.68 12.93
CA HIS A 271 -11.22 24.03 13.37
C HIS A 271 -12.65 24.12 13.92
N TRP A 272 -12.78 24.61 15.15
CA TRP A 272 -14.06 24.99 15.75
C TRP A 272 -14.20 26.52 15.75
N PRO A 273 -15.07 27.09 14.91
CA PRO A 273 -15.23 28.54 14.77
C PRO A 273 -15.58 29.27 16.07
N TYR A 274 -16.20 28.57 17.01
CA TYR A 274 -16.64 29.10 18.30
C TYR A 274 -15.53 29.15 19.35
N LEU A 275 -14.37 28.53 19.09
CA LEU A 275 -13.22 28.61 19.98
C LEU A 275 -12.36 29.84 19.64
N PRO A 276 -12.01 30.68 20.63
CA PRO A 276 -11.13 31.81 20.39
C PRO A 276 -9.75 31.36 19.87
N LYS A 277 -9.16 32.19 19.01
CA LYS A 277 -7.83 31.97 18.44
C LYS A 277 -6.79 31.86 19.55
N ARG A 278 -5.73 31.10 19.30
CA ARG A 278 -4.71 30.76 20.32
C ARG A 278 -4.03 32.00 20.93
N GLU A 279 -3.88 33.06 20.14
CA GLU A 279 -3.32 34.35 20.54
C GLU A 279 -4.23 35.10 21.55
N ASP A 280 -5.55 34.87 21.50
CA ASP A 280 -6.52 35.45 22.42
C ASP A 280 -6.66 34.64 23.74
N ARG A 281 -5.87 33.57 23.92
CA ARG A 281 -5.87 32.73 25.12
C ARG A 281 -4.90 33.20 26.20
N GLU A 282 -4.31 34.38 26.03
CA GLU A 282 -3.50 35.03 27.06
C GLU A 282 -4.42 35.67 28.13
N ASP A 283 -4.51 34.93 29.23
CA ASP A 283 -4.89 35.27 30.62
C ASP A 283 -6.27 35.87 30.99
N ASP A 284 -7.00 36.63 30.17
CA ASP A 284 -8.12 37.42 30.72
C ASP A 284 -9.54 36.81 30.67
N ASN A 285 -9.77 35.65 30.02
CA ASN A 285 -11.13 35.11 29.81
C ASN A 285 -11.29 33.59 29.96
N LYS A 286 -10.61 32.98 30.93
CA LYS A 286 -10.68 31.53 31.21
C LYS A 286 -12.12 31.00 31.37
N TYR A 287 -13.02 31.78 31.98
CA TYR A 287 -14.44 31.42 32.16
C TYR A 287 -15.23 31.46 30.84
N LYS A 288 -14.99 32.43 29.97
CA LYS A 288 -15.66 32.48 28.64
C LYS A 288 -15.14 31.38 27.72
N ILE A 289 -13.86 31.00 27.86
CA ILE A 289 -13.27 29.85 27.16
C ILE A 289 -13.91 28.54 27.64
N GLN A 290 -14.09 28.37 28.95
CA GLN A 290 -14.79 27.22 29.54
C GLN A 290 -16.25 27.11 29.05
N GLN A 291 -16.99 28.22 29.07
CA GLN A 291 -18.36 28.27 28.58
C GLN A 291 -18.46 28.03 27.07
N ALA A 292 -17.52 28.56 26.29
CA ALA A 292 -17.42 28.26 24.87
C ALA A 292 -17.20 26.75 24.66
N LEU A 293 -16.23 26.15 25.35
CA LEU A 293 -15.91 24.70 25.31
C LEU A 293 -17.12 23.82 25.65
N GLU A 294 -17.94 24.20 26.65
CA GLU A 294 -19.16 23.47 27.04
C GLU A 294 -20.29 23.58 26.00
N SER A 295 -20.28 24.63 25.17
CA SER A 295 -21.28 24.86 24.12
C SER A 295 -20.86 24.34 22.74
N VAL A 296 -19.61 23.87 22.59
CA VAL A 296 -19.08 23.42 21.29
C VAL A 296 -19.64 22.03 20.94
N PRO A 297 -20.26 21.86 19.75
CA PRO A 297 -20.64 20.54 19.26
C PRO A 297 -19.41 19.61 19.18
N ASN A 298 -19.59 18.31 19.47
CA ASN A 298 -18.52 17.32 19.43
C ASN A 298 -17.81 17.20 18.06
N ASP A 299 -18.46 17.65 16.98
CA ASP A 299 -17.93 17.58 15.61
C ASP A 299 -17.42 18.96 15.14
N PRO A 300 -16.23 19.02 14.51
CA PRO A 300 -15.72 20.24 13.92
C PRO A 300 -16.50 20.59 12.64
N LEU A 301 -16.80 21.87 12.45
CA LEU A 301 -17.53 22.37 11.27
C LEU A 301 -16.61 22.59 10.06
N SER A 302 -15.31 22.67 10.30
CA SER A 302 -14.30 23.01 9.30
C SER A 302 -12.96 22.40 9.65
N TYR A 303 -12.11 22.25 8.64
CA TYR A 303 -10.78 21.68 8.78
C TYR A 303 -9.76 22.55 8.06
N ASP A 304 -8.66 22.84 8.74
CA ASP A 304 -7.47 23.45 8.16
C ASP A 304 -6.57 22.34 7.62
N PHE A 305 -6.42 22.29 6.30
CA PHE A 305 -5.56 21.35 5.60
C PHE A 305 -4.20 21.99 5.30
N TYR A 306 -3.13 21.23 5.51
CA TYR A 306 -1.76 21.68 5.24
C TYR A 306 -1.14 20.83 4.12
N TYR A 307 -0.82 21.45 2.98
CA TYR A 307 -0.32 20.74 1.79
C TYR A 307 1.18 20.86 1.58
N HIS A 308 1.85 21.79 2.28
CA HIS A 308 3.26 22.10 2.05
C HIS A 308 4.19 20.88 2.09
N ILE A 309 3.98 19.91 2.99
CA ILE A 309 4.81 18.69 3.08
C ILE A 309 4.74 17.86 1.79
N LEU A 310 3.56 17.77 1.17
CA LEU A 310 3.34 17.01 -0.06
C LEU A 310 4.02 17.64 -1.28
N GLU A 311 4.26 18.95 -1.22
CA GLU A 311 4.89 19.74 -2.26
C GLU A 311 6.38 19.98 -2.07
N THR A 312 7.00 19.41 -1.04
CA THR A 312 8.44 19.56 -0.78
C THR A 312 9.34 18.90 -1.83
N ASP A 313 10.54 19.45 -2.04
CA ASP A 313 11.61 18.78 -2.79
C ASP A 313 12.34 17.72 -1.93
N GLU A 314 13.34 17.06 -2.51
CA GLU A 314 14.16 16.02 -1.86
C GLU A 314 14.88 16.49 -0.58
N ASN A 315 14.97 17.80 -0.35
CA ASN A 315 15.57 18.41 0.83
C ASN A 315 14.51 19.09 1.72
N GLY A 316 13.22 18.75 1.60
CA GLY A 316 12.17 19.32 2.45
C GLY A 316 11.90 20.80 2.19
N ARG A 317 12.29 21.35 1.03
CA ARG A 317 12.07 22.76 0.69
C ARG A 317 10.75 22.93 -0.04
N VAL A 318 10.02 23.98 0.31
CA VAL A 318 8.78 24.37 -0.37
C VAL A 318 9.05 25.12 -1.68
N PRO A 319 8.13 25.09 -2.66
CA PRO A 319 8.28 25.78 -3.95
C PRO A 319 8.51 27.29 -3.88
N ASP A 320 8.08 27.94 -2.79
CA ASP A 320 8.31 29.37 -2.51
C ASP A 320 9.80 29.69 -2.25
N ASN A 321 10.60 28.69 -1.88
CA ASN A 321 12.03 28.88 -1.64
C ASN A 321 12.82 29.05 -2.96
N LYS A 322 13.68 30.07 -3.03
CA LYS A 322 14.54 30.36 -4.20
C LYS A 322 15.45 29.19 -4.59
N VAL A 323 15.84 28.35 -3.64
CA VAL A 323 16.76 27.20 -3.84
C VAL A 323 15.98 25.88 -4.00
N PHE A 324 14.68 25.95 -4.32
CA PHE A 324 13.84 24.78 -4.55
C PHE A 324 14.26 24.00 -5.79
N ASN A 325 14.44 22.69 -5.64
CA ASN A 325 14.74 21.83 -6.78
C ASN A 325 13.49 21.54 -7.61
N GLN A 326 13.32 22.31 -8.69
CA GLN A 326 12.21 22.17 -9.64
C GLN A 326 12.11 20.81 -10.33
N LYS A 327 13.21 20.04 -10.41
CA LYS A 327 13.24 18.72 -11.06
C LYS A 327 12.96 17.56 -10.10
N SER A 328 12.80 17.86 -8.81
CA SER A 328 12.55 16.85 -7.78
C SER A 328 11.21 16.11 -8.00
N VAL A 329 11.19 14.83 -7.65
CA VAL A 329 9.95 14.04 -7.66
C VAL A 329 9.11 14.40 -6.44
N SER A 330 7.87 14.87 -6.66
CA SER A 330 6.95 15.24 -5.59
C SER A 330 6.55 14.06 -4.71
N CYS A 331 6.21 14.34 -3.45
CA CYS A 331 5.69 13.33 -2.53
C CYS A 331 4.39 12.72 -3.05
N LEU A 332 3.54 13.50 -3.72
CA LEU A 332 2.33 13.01 -4.39
C LEU A 332 2.62 11.93 -5.43
N ARG A 333 3.69 12.10 -6.24
CA ARG A 333 4.10 11.07 -7.21
C ARG A 333 4.60 9.81 -6.51
N ARG A 334 5.35 9.98 -5.42
CA ARG A 334 5.84 8.84 -4.60
C ARG A 334 4.69 8.08 -3.96
N ILE A 335 3.63 8.76 -3.51
CA ILE A 335 2.41 8.14 -2.98
C ILE A 335 1.71 7.34 -4.09
N ALA A 336 1.57 7.91 -5.29
CA ALA A 336 0.95 7.22 -6.43
C ALA A 336 1.74 5.98 -6.92
N ASP A 337 3.06 5.98 -6.73
CA ASP A 337 3.93 4.84 -7.03
C ASP A 337 4.06 3.88 -5.83
N SER A 338 3.54 4.25 -4.66
CA SER A 338 3.43 3.39 -3.49
C SER A 338 2.22 2.46 -3.59
N ASP A 339 2.28 1.28 -2.95
CA ASP A 339 1.12 0.38 -2.82
C ASP A 339 0.31 0.69 -1.54
N ASN A 340 0.46 1.91 -1.00
CA ASN A 340 -0.27 2.35 0.17
C ASN A 340 -1.64 2.94 -0.25
N LYS A 341 -2.62 2.04 -0.36
CA LYS A 341 -4.00 2.36 -0.73
C LYS A 341 -4.64 3.37 0.21
N GLU A 342 -4.37 3.24 1.51
CA GLU A 342 -4.93 4.12 2.54
C GLU A 342 -4.38 5.54 2.41
N ALA A 343 -3.07 5.70 2.17
CA ALA A 343 -2.47 7.01 1.95
C ALA A 343 -3.01 7.71 0.70
N MET A 344 -3.33 6.96 -0.36
CA MET A 344 -3.97 7.50 -1.55
C MET A 344 -5.43 7.92 -1.33
N GLN A 345 -6.14 7.22 -0.45
CA GLN A 345 -7.53 7.53 -0.11
C GLN A 345 -7.66 8.60 0.98
N HIS A 346 -6.53 8.98 1.59
CA HIS A 346 -6.50 9.96 2.67
C HIS A 346 -7.09 11.32 2.22
N PRO A 347 -7.94 11.97 3.05
CA PRO A 347 -8.62 13.21 2.68
C PRO A 347 -7.68 14.31 2.19
N VAL A 348 -6.55 14.55 2.88
CA VAL A 348 -5.56 15.59 2.49
C VAL A 348 -5.06 15.39 1.06
N VAL A 349 -4.74 14.15 0.71
CA VAL A 349 -4.18 13.82 -0.61
C VAL A 349 -5.26 13.99 -1.68
N ARG A 350 -6.50 13.59 -1.38
CA ARG A 350 -7.64 13.73 -2.29
C ARG A 350 -7.97 15.19 -2.59
N MET A 351 -8.17 15.99 -1.54
CA MET A 351 -8.50 17.42 -1.69
C MET A 351 -7.41 18.15 -2.50
N LEU A 352 -6.13 17.85 -2.24
CA LEU A 352 -5.02 18.42 -3.02
C LEU A 352 -5.10 18.02 -4.50
N VAL A 353 -5.37 16.74 -4.79
CA VAL A 353 -5.52 16.21 -6.15
C VAL A 353 -6.71 16.86 -6.86
N ALA A 354 -7.86 16.97 -6.21
CA ALA A 354 -9.05 17.57 -6.78
C ALA A 354 -8.84 19.06 -7.10
N LYS A 355 -8.20 19.81 -6.21
CA LYS A 355 -7.83 21.20 -6.46
C LYS A 355 -6.90 21.36 -7.65
N LYS A 356 -5.83 20.56 -7.72
CA LYS A 356 -4.88 20.62 -8.84
C LYS A 356 -5.51 20.18 -10.15
N TRP A 357 -6.41 19.20 -10.09
CA TRP A 357 -7.19 18.75 -11.24
C TRP A 357 -8.05 19.88 -11.79
N ASN A 358 -8.88 20.49 -10.95
CA ASN A 358 -9.78 21.59 -11.35
C ASN A 358 -9.03 22.88 -11.69
N GLY A 359 -7.86 23.12 -11.09
CA GLY A 359 -7.10 24.35 -11.30
C GLY A 359 -6.35 24.42 -12.62
N PHE A 360 -5.72 23.33 -13.07
CA PHE A 360 -4.96 23.36 -14.33
C PHE A 360 -4.85 22.01 -15.04
N ALA A 361 -4.79 20.90 -14.31
CA ALA A 361 -4.46 19.62 -14.94
C ALA A 361 -5.59 19.13 -15.85
N HIS A 362 -6.86 19.36 -15.49
CA HIS A 362 -7.99 19.00 -16.33
C HIS A 362 -7.97 19.76 -17.67
N GLU A 363 -7.82 21.09 -17.64
CA GLU A 363 -7.80 21.90 -18.86
C GLU A 363 -6.62 21.53 -19.78
N LEU A 364 -5.42 21.41 -19.22
CA LEU A 364 -4.24 21.02 -20.01
C LEU A 364 -4.36 19.61 -20.57
N PHE A 365 -4.95 18.67 -19.81
CA PHE A 365 -5.16 17.32 -20.28
C PHE A 365 -6.24 17.26 -21.38
N CYS A 366 -7.31 18.04 -21.25
CA CYS A 366 -8.32 18.23 -22.29
C CYS A 366 -7.73 18.85 -23.55
N ILE A 367 -6.86 19.86 -23.44
CA ILE A 367 -6.16 20.45 -24.59
C ILE A 367 -5.28 19.40 -25.28
N LYS A 368 -4.52 18.60 -24.52
CA LYS A 368 -3.72 17.49 -25.09
C LYS A 368 -4.59 16.44 -25.80
N ALA A 369 -5.72 16.07 -25.21
CA ALA A 369 -6.67 15.14 -25.83
C ALA A 369 -7.27 15.72 -27.11
N ALA A 370 -7.63 17.00 -27.13
CA ALA A 370 -8.15 17.68 -28.31
C ALA A 370 -7.10 17.76 -29.44
N PHE A 371 -5.85 18.09 -29.13
CA PHE A 371 -4.76 18.03 -30.12
C PHE A 371 -4.53 16.63 -30.67
N TYR A 372 -4.64 15.60 -29.82
CA TYR A 372 -4.51 14.22 -30.26
C TYR A 372 -5.68 13.78 -31.14
N LEU A 373 -6.92 14.17 -30.82
CA LEU A 373 -8.09 13.94 -31.67
C LEU A 373 -7.97 14.64 -33.02
N LEU A 374 -7.46 15.88 -33.03
CA LEU A 374 -7.18 16.62 -34.26
C LEU A 374 -6.14 15.88 -35.11
N PHE A 375 -5.02 15.46 -34.50
CA PHE A 375 -4.01 14.64 -35.17
C PHE A 375 -4.61 13.35 -35.74
N PHE A 376 -5.38 12.62 -34.94
CA PHE A 376 -5.98 11.37 -35.37
C PHE A 376 -6.96 11.58 -36.52
N GLY A 377 -7.80 12.62 -36.48
CA GLY A 377 -8.71 12.97 -37.57
C GLY A 377 -7.99 13.33 -38.87
N LEU A 378 -6.90 14.10 -38.79
CA LEU A 378 -6.05 14.42 -39.95
C LEU A 378 -5.38 13.18 -40.52
N LEU A 379 -4.89 12.28 -39.66
CA LEU A 379 -4.29 11.01 -40.05
C LEU A 379 -5.33 10.07 -40.70
N SER A 380 -6.54 9.96 -40.13
CA SER A 380 -7.66 9.21 -40.69
C SER A 380 -8.00 9.72 -42.09
N PHE A 381 -8.11 11.04 -42.26
CA PHE A 381 -8.38 11.62 -43.56
C PHE A 381 -7.25 11.31 -44.56
N ALA A 382 -6.00 11.49 -44.16
CA ALA A 382 -4.83 11.22 -45.02
C ALA A 382 -4.75 9.75 -45.48
N LEU A 383 -4.93 8.79 -44.56
CA LEU A 383 -4.80 7.37 -44.87
C LEU A 383 -6.03 6.79 -45.58
N ILE A 384 -7.24 7.08 -45.11
CA ILE A 384 -8.48 6.52 -45.67
C ILE A 384 -8.76 7.12 -47.05
N TYR A 385 -8.60 8.44 -47.21
CA TYR A 385 -8.76 9.05 -48.53
C TYR A 385 -7.63 8.61 -49.46
N GLY A 386 -6.40 8.51 -48.94
CA GLY A 386 -5.25 7.97 -49.68
C GLY A 386 -5.47 6.57 -50.23
N SER A 387 -6.16 5.68 -49.51
CA SER A 387 -6.42 4.31 -49.97
C SER A 387 -7.44 4.21 -51.12
N THR A 388 -8.22 5.27 -51.36
CA THR A 388 -9.19 5.30 -52.48
C THR A 388 -8.54 5.67 -53.83
N ARG A 389 -7.28 6.11 -53.83
CA ARG A 389 -6.55 6.50 -55.04
C ARG A 389 -5.65 5.36 -55.53
N ASN A 390 -5.58 5.20 -56.85
CA ASN A 390 -4.74 4.18 -57.49
C ASN A 390 -3.25 4.48 -57.30
N ASP A 391 -2.85 5.75 -57.38
CA ASP A 391 -1.50 6.22 -57.07
C ASP A 391 -1.54 7.20 -55.88
N PRO A 392 -1.00 6.83 -54.70
CA PRO A 392 -0.99 7.66 -53.50
C PRO A 392 0.00 8.83 -53.56
N THR A 393 0.71 9.01 -54.67
CA THR A 393 1.68 10.09 -54.92
C THR A 393 1.15 11.15 -55.89
N GLN A 394 0.02 10.90 -56.55
CA GLN A 394 -0.65 11.87 -57.42
C GLN A 394 -1.61 12.75 -56.60
N TYR A 395 -1.57 14.05 -56.85
CA TYR A 395 -2.32 15.07 -56.09
C TYR A 395 -3.22 15.92 -56.99
N ASP A 396 -4.03 15.25 -57.82
CA ASP A 396 -4.86 15.91 -58.83
C ASP A 396 -6.29 16.12 -58.34
N GLY A 397 -6.51 17.25 -57.67
CA GLY A 397 -7.84 17.70 -57.26
C GLY A 397 -7.84 18.62 -56.04
N PRO A 398 -8.93 19.33 -55.76
CA PRO A 398 -9.06 20.14 -54.53
C PRO A 398 -8.98 19.27 -53.26
N ALA A 399 -9.55 18.06 -53.30
CA ALA A 399 -9.48 17.11 -52.18
C ALA A 399 -8.07 16.53 -52.00
N ASP A 400 -7.34 16.26 -53.08
CA ASP A 400 -5.96 15.78 -52.98
C ASP A 400 -4.99 16.87 -52.50
N LYS A 401 -5.23 18.15 -52.84
CA LYS A 401 -4.50 19.28 -52.22
C LYS A 401 -4.73 19.35 -50.71
N PHE A 402 -5.97 19.13 -50.26
CA PHE A 402 -6.27 19.06 -48.83
C PHE A 402 -5.59 17.85 -48.17
N ARG A 403 -5.52 16.69 -48.86
CA ARG A 403 -4.76 15.51 -48.41
C ARG A 403 -3.29 15.85 -48.14
N VAL A 404 -2.61 16.57 -49.04
CA VAL A 404 -1.20 17.00 -48.82
C VAL A 404 -1.07 17.79 -47.53
N ILE A 405 -1.98 18.74 -47.29
CA ILE A 405 -1.97 19.55 -46.06
C ILE A 405 -2.16 18.64 -44.84
N CYS A 406 -3.11 17.72 -44.88
CA CYS A 406 -3.33 16.75 -43.80
C CYS A 406 -2.11 15.85 -43.57
N GLU A 407 -1.42 15.40 -44.62
CA GLU A 407 -0.20 14.59 -44.53
C GLU A 407 0.95 15.37 -43.89
N ILE A 408 1.21 16.61 -44.35
CA ILE A 408 2.25 17.48 -43.77
C ILE A 408 1.94 17.75 -42.29
N CYS A 409 0.71 18.14 -41.96
CA CYS A 409 0.30 18.38 -40.58
C CYS A 409 0.45 17.11 -39.73
N SER A 410 0.04 15.94 -40.23
CA SER A 410 0.16 14.67 -39.51
C SER A 410 1.62 14.29 -39.25
N ILE A 411 2.52 14.53 -40.21
CA ILE A 411 3.96 14.31 -40.03
C ILE A 411 4.53 15.26 -38.96
N VAL A 412 4.16 16.54 -39.00
CA VAL A 412 4.59 17.52 -37.98
C VAL A 412 4.12 17.10 -36.58
N PHE A 413 2.85 16.73 -36.43
CA PHE A 413 2.32 16.21 -35.16
C PHE A 413 3.04 14.93 -34.71
N LEU A 414 3.31 14.01 -35.62
CA LEU A 414 4.01 12.77 -35.32
C LEU A 414 5.45 13.03 -34.85
N MET A 415 6.14 14.00 -35.44
CA MET A 415 7.47 14.43 -34.99
C MET A 415 7.42 15.04 -33.59
N VAL A 416 6.46 15.93 -33.31
CA VAL A 416 6.27 16.50 -31.96
C VAL A 416 6.01 15.39 -30.94
N GLN A 417 5.13 14.44 -31.24
CA GLN A 417 4.85 13.30 -30.36
C GLN A 417 6.08 12.42 -30.14
N LEU A 418 6.90 12.20 -31.17
CA LEU A 418 8.15 11.45 -31.03
C LEU A 418 9.13 12.15 -30.08
N PHE A 419 9.29 13.48 -30.20
CA PHE A 419 10.15 14.25 -29.29
C PHE A 419 9.64 14.26 -27.84
N ASP A 420 8.32 14.32 -27.65
CA ASP A 420 7.70 14.23 -26.33
C ASP A 420 7.93 12.84 -25.71
N GLU A 421 7.75 11.76 -26.48
CA GLU A 421 7.91 10.38 -26.01
C GLU A 421 9.38 10.05 -25.68
N ILE A 422 10.33 10.51 -26.51
CA ILE A 422 11.78 10.38 -26.23
C ILE A 422 12.14 11.17 -24.96
N GLY A 423 11.54 12.36 -24.79
CA GLY A 423 11.71 13.17 -23.58
C GLY A 423 11.20 12.47 -22.32
N GLU A 424 10.05 11.79 -22.40
CA GLU A 424 9.48 11.02 -21.30
C GLU A 424 10.35 9.79 -20.98
N MET A 425 10.81 9.06 -22.00
CA MET A 425 11.71 7.92 -21.86
C MET A 425 13.04 8.32 -21.21
N ALA A 426 13.61 9.47 -21.58
CA ALA A 426 14.84 9.98 -20.98
C ALA A 426 14.68 10.37 -19.50
N ARG A 427 13.49 10.86 -19.10
CA ARG A 427 13.20 11.27 -17.72
C ARG A 427 12.91 10.10 -16.79
N GLU A 428 12.06 9.17 -17.23
CA GLU A 428 11.60 8.06 -16.39
C GLU A 428 12.54 6.84 -16.47
N GLY A 429 13.42 6.78 -17.48
CA GLY A 429 14.41 5.73 -17.66
C GLY A 429 13.77 4.33 -17.68
N ARG A 430 14.16 3.46 -16.74
CA ARG A 430 13.62 2.09 -16.65
C ARG A 430 12.17 2.04 -16.11
N ALA A 431 11.69 3.09 -15.45
CA ALA A 431 10.30 3.15 -14.97
C ALA A 431 9.31 3.29 -16.13
N TYR A 432 9.74 3.89 -17.24
CA TYR A 432 8.96 4.04 -18.46
C TYR A 432 8.47 2.69 -19.02
N LEU A 433 9.35 1.68 -19.03
CA LEU A 433 9.02 0.33 -19.54
C LEU A 433 8.11 -0.47 -18.62
N LYS A 434 7.89 -0.03 -17.37
CA LYS A 434 6.92 -0.69 -16.48
C LYS A 434 5.49 -0.25 -16.77
N VAL A 435 5.30 0.92 -17.40
CA VAL A 435 3.97 1.44 -17.71
C VAL A 435 3.44 0.75 -18.96
N ARG A 436 2.29 0.10 -18.82
CA ARG A 436 1.69 -0.73 -19.87
C ARG A 436 1.27 0.04 -21.12
N SER A 437 0.73 1.25 -20.95
CA SER A 437 0.28 2.09 -22.07
C SER A 437 1.41 2.40 -23.04
N ASN A 438 2.65 2.46 -22.56
CA ASN A 438 3.80 2.85 -23.36
C ASN A 438 4.17 1.76 -24.39
N TYR A 439 3.80 0.50 -24.15
CA TYR A 439 3.95 -0.58 -25.14
C TYR A 439 3.01 -0.46 -26.34
N ILE A 440 1.93 0.32 -26.24
CA ILE A 440 1.01 0.62 -27.33
C ILE A 440 1.49 1.88 -28.07
N ASP A 441 1.98 2.87 -27.33
CA ASP A 441 2.37 4.18 -27.86
C ASP A 441 3.60 4.10 -28.78
N LEU A 442 4.66 3.40 -28.38
CA LEU A 442 5.90 3.31 -29.16
C LEU A 442 5.73 2.63 -30.52
N PRO A 443 5.11 1.42 -30.61
CA PRO A 443 4.87 0.79 -31.90
C PRO A 443 3.94 1.63 -32.78
N GLY A 444 2.93 2.29 -32.22
CA GLY A 444 2.01 3.15 -32.98
C GLY A 444 2.75 4.28 -33.70
N ILE A 445 3.63 5.00 -33.00
CA ILE A 445 4.44 6.08 -33.57
C ILE A 445 5.41 5.51 -34.62
N PHE A 446 6.13 4.43 -34.29
CA PHE A 446 7.15 3.85 -35.18
C PHE A 446 6.54 3.29 -36.47
N LEU A 447 5.44 2.54 -36.38
CA LEU A 447 4.75 1.96 -37.54
C LEU A 447 4.20 3.05 -38.46
N THR A 448 3.67 4.13 -37.89
CA THR A 448 3.15 5.25 -38.67
C THR A 448 4.27 6.04 -39.33
N LEU A 449 5.42 6.21 -38.66
CA LEU A 449 6.62 6.82 -39.25
C LEU A 449 7.17 5.98 -40.41
N LEU A 450 7.14 4.65 -40.29
CA LEU A 450 7.63 3.71 -41.31
C LEU A 450 6.82 3.76 -42.62
N VAL A 451 5.57 4.23 -42.59
CA VAL A 451 4.76 4.42 -43.81
C VAL A 451 5.41 5.43 -44.76
N ILE A 452 6.09 6.45 -44.25
CA ILE A 452 6.71 7.51 -45.05
C ILE A 452 7.81 6.96 -45.99
N PRO A 453 8.88 6.30 -45.49
CA PRO A 453 9.91 5.73 -46.36
C PRO A 453 9.37 4.61 -47.27
N LEU A 454 8.42 3.80 -46.79
CA LEU A 454 7.78 2.77 -47.60
C LEU A 454 6.99 3.35 -48.78
N ARG A 455 6.39 4.54 -48.61
CA ARG A 455 5.72 5.27 -49.67
C ARG A 455 6.69 5.77 -50.73
N PHE A 456 7.88 6.23 -50.34
CA PHE A 456 8.94 6.60 -51.29
C PHE A 456 9.55 5.40 -52.02
N ALA A 457 9.53 4.21 -51.41
CA ALA A 457 9.99 2.97 -52.02
C ALA A 457 8.91 2.27 -52.87
N GLU A 458 7.71 2.86 -53.00
CA GLU A 458 6.58 2.35 -53.79
C GLU A 458 6.15 0.91 -53.45
N VAL A 459 6.35 0.48 -52.20
CA VAL A 459 6.06 -0.90 -51.77
C VAL A 459 4.58 -1.04 -51.38
N LYS A 460 3.86 -2.00 -51.98
CA LYS A 460 2.43 -2.29 -51.68
C LYS A 460 2.16 -2.62 -50.21
N SER A 461 3.13 -3.20 -49.50
CA SER A 461 3.05 -3.52 -48.07
C SER A 461 2.90 -2.30 -47.16
N GLN A 462 3.07 -1.07 -47.68
CA GLN A 462 2.82 0.17 -46.93
C GLN A 462 1.44 0.20 -46.26
N TRP A 463 0.41 -0.33 -46.93
CA TRP A 463 -0.97 -0.33 -46.43
C TRP A 463 -1.16 -1.26 -45.24
N GLY A 464 -0.40 -2.37 -45.17
CA GLY A 464 -0.40 -3.26 -44.02
C GLY A 464 0.18 -2.59 -42.78
N PHE A 465 1.36 -1.96 -42.91
CA PHE A 465 1.97 -1.21 -41.82
C PHE A 465 1.12 0.01 -41.42
N ALA A 466 0.50 0.69 -42.39
CA ALA A 466 -0.42 1.80 -42.14
C ALA A 466 -1.68 1.34 -41.38
N ALA A 467 -2.27 0.20 -41.72
CA ALA A 467 -3.44 -0.33 -41.04
C ALA A 467 -3.13 -0.70 -39.57
N ILE A 468 -1.99 -1.38 -39.33
CA ILE A 468 -1.57 -1.75 -37.98
C ILE A 468 -1.20 -0.49 -37.18
N GLY A 469 -0.46 0.46 -37.77
CA GLY A 469 -0.12 1.73 -37.14
C GLY A 469 -1.36 2.56 -36.79
N TYR A 470 -2.33 2.62 -37.70
CA TYR A 470 -3.63 3.27 -37.47
C TYR A 470 -4.40 2.65 -36.30
N LEU A 471 -4.44 1.30 -36.23
CA LEU A 471 -5.07 0.60 -35.12
C LEU A 471 -4.40 0.93 -33.77
N PHE A 472 -3.07 0.94 -33.70
CA PHE A 472 -2.37 1.32 -32.46
C PHE A 472 -2.61 2.78 -32.08
N ASN A 473 -2.65 3.70 -33.05
CA ASN A 473 -3.01 5.11 -32.78
C ASN A 473 -4.46 5.25 -32.30
N PHE A 474 -5.38 4.42 -32.80
CA PHE A 474 -6.74 4.37 -32.28
C PHE A 474 -6.78 3.84 -30.84
N LEU A 475 -6.08 2.74 -30.54
CA LEU A 475 -6.00 2.20 -29.18
C LEU A 475 -5.37 3.21 -28.19
N ARG A 476 -4.45 4.05 -28.65
CA ARG A 476 -3.86 5.14 -27.86
C ARG A 476 -4.88 6.21 -27.46
N LEU A 477 -6.04 6.33 -28.13
CA LEU A 477 -7.13 7.21 -27.65
C LEU A 477 -7.60 6.83 -26.25
N PHE A 478 -7.57 5.54 -25.90
CA PHE A 478 -7.96 5.09 -24.56
C PHE A 478 -7.02 5.60 -23.46
N LYS A 479 -5.81 6.10 -23.77
CA LYS A 479 -4.95 6.81 -22.80
C LYS A 479 -5.60 8.09 -22.26
N PHE A 480 -6.44 8.73 -23.08
CA PHE A 480 -7.18 9.94 -22.72
C PHE A 480 -8.55 9.64 -22.09
N SER A 481 -8.87 8.37 -21.82
CA SER A 481 -10.12 8.00 -21.15
C SER A 481 -10.25 8.63 -19.76
N ASN A 482 -9.12 8.88 -19.09
CA ASN A 482 -9.05 9.52 -17.77
C ASN A 482 -9.50 10.99 -17.78
N VAL A 483 -9.78 11.60 -18.93
CA VAL A 483 -10.43 12.92 -19.01
C VAL A 483 -11.79 12.88 -18.31
N ALA A 484 -12.54 11.78 -18.51
CA ALA A 484 -13.83 11.56 -17.90
C ALA A 484 -13.73 10.40 -16.89
N ARG A 485 -14.17 10.65 -15.65
CA ARG A 485 -14.09 9.67 -14.56
C ARG A 485 -14.70 8.32 -14.91
N ILE A 486 -15.93 8.34 -15.45
CA ILE A 486 -16.69 7.14 -15.82
C ILE A 486 -15.90 6.33 -16.87
N THR A 487 -15.44 6.97 -17.93
CA THR A 487 -14.69 6.33 -19.02
C THR A 487 -13.33 5.81 -18.56
N GLY A 488 -12.62 6.53 -17.69
CA GLY A 488 -11.35 6.09 -17.08
C GLY A 488 -11.51 4.83 -16.23
N LEU A 489 -12.54 4.78 -15.39
CA LEU A 489 -12.86 3.61 -14.56
C LEU A 489 -13.20 2.37 -15.43
N TYR A 490 -14.00 2.54 -16.47
CA TYR A 490 -14.34 1.43 -17.36
C TYR A 490 -13.13 0.93 -18.15
N THR A 491 -12.32 1.82 -18.73
CA THR A 491 -11.13 1.41 -19.51
C THR A 491 -10.10 0.70 -18.65
N THR A 492 -9.80 1.19 -17.44
CA THR A 492 -8.89 0.52 -16.51
C THR A 492 -9.41 -0.86 -16.07
N THR A 493 -10.72 -0.98 -15.87
CA THR A 493 -11.39 -2.25 -15.55
C THR A 493 -11.30 -3.23 -16.72
N LEU A 494 -11.60 -2.79 -17.95
CA LEU A 494 -11.52 -3.61 -19.17
C LEU A 494 -10.11 -4.12 -19.41
N VAL A 495 -9.09 -3.26 -19.31
CA VAL A 495 -7.68 -3.68 -19.50
C VAL A 495 -7.29 -4.75 -18.47
N ARG A 496 -7.73 -4.63 -17.22
CA ARG A 496 -7.45 -5.62 -16.18
C ARG A 496 -8.14 -6.96 -16.46
N ILE A 497 -9.41 -6.93 -16.85
CA ILE A 497 -10.20 -8.12 -17.20
C ILE A 497 -9.56 -8.86 -18.39
N ILE A 498 -9.24 -8.13 -19.46
CA ILE A 498 -8.58 -8.71 -20.65
C ILE A 498 -7.28 -9.43 -20.25
N GLN A 499 -6.52 -8.87 -19.33
CA GLN A 499 -5.23 -9.44 -18.97
C GLN A 499 -5.30 -10.59 -17.98
N LYS A 500 -6.14 -10.51 -16.97
CA LYS A 500 -6.21 -11.53 -15.92
C LYS A 500 -7.01 -12.74 -16.40
N ASP A 501 -8.13 -12.51 -17.06
CA ASP A 501 -9.13 -13.54 -17.30
C ASP A 501 -9.09 -14.04 -18.73
N ILE A 502 -9.09 -13.13 -19.72
CA ILE A 502 -9.07 -13.54 -21.13
C ILE A 502 -7.76 -14.26 -21.47
N THR A 503 -6.61 -13.86 -20.92
CA THR A 503 -5.34 -14.58 -21.21
C THR A 503 -5.32 -16.00 -20.64
N ARG A 504 -5.81 -16.20 -19.40
CA ARG A 504 -5.89 -17.53 -18.77
C ARG A 504 -6.91 -18.41 -19.49
N PHE A 505 -8.03 -17.82 -19.87
CA PHE A 505 -9.04 -18.48 -20.70
C PHE A 505 -8.48 -18.87 -22.06
N LEU A 506 -7.76 -17.97 -22.74
CA LEU A 506 -7.16 -18.22 -24.06
C LEU A 506 -6.17 -19.38 -24.02
N VAL A 507 -5.36 -19.50 -22.96
CA VAL A 507 -4.45 -20.65 -22.79
C VAL A 507 -5.22 -21.96 -22.71
N PHE A 508 -6.25 -22.03 -21.86
CA PHE A 508 -7.09 -23.23 -21.74
C PHE A 508 -7.84 -23.54 -23.03
N PHE A 509 -8.43 -22.52 -23.64
CA PHE A 509 -9.14 -22.60 -24.92
C PHE A 509 -8.21 -23.07 -26.05
N SER A 510 -6.97 -22.59 -26.11
CA SER A 510 -6.01 -22.99 -27.15
C SER A 510 -5.70 -24.48 -27.13
N ALA A 511 -5.63 -25.11 -25.95
CA ALA A 511 -5.40 -26.55 -25.83
C ALA A 511 -6.58 -27.37 -26.38
N ILE A 512 -7.81 -26.93 -26.07
CA ILE A 512 -9.04 -27.55 -26.59
C ILE A 512 -9.17 -27.32 -28.10
N LEU A 513 -8.91 -26.10 -28.56
CA LEU A 513 -8.96 -25.71 -29.97
C LEU A 513 -7.98 -26.53 -30.82
N ILE A 514 -6.73 -26.69 -30.38
CA ILE A 514 -5.73 -27.48 -31.11
C ILE A 514 -6.16 -28.95 -31.19
N GLY A 515 -6.63 -29.53 -30.08
CA GLY A 515 -7.11 -30.91 -30.06
C GLY A 515 -8.30 -31.13 -30.99
N PHE A 516 -9.24 -30.19 -31.00
CA PHE A 516 -10.42 -30.23 -31.86
C PHE A 516 -10.08 -30.01 -33.34
N CYS A 517 -9.34 -28.95 -33.67
CA CYS A 517 -8.91 -28.67 -35.04
C CYS A 517 -8.05 -29.82 -35.59
N GLY A 518 -7.25 -30.48 -34.76
CA GLY A 518 -6.53 -31.70 -35.12
C GLY A 518 -7.45 -32.86 -35.46
N ALA A 519 -8.47 -33.11 -34.62
CA ALA A 519 -9.47 -34.16 -34.87
C ALA A 519 -10.30 -33.88 -36.13
N MET A 520 -10.74 -32.63 -36.34
CA MET A 520 -11.47 -32.21 -37.53
C MET A 520 -10.61 -32.33 -38.79
N PHE A 521 -9.35 -31.90 -38.75
CA PHE A 521 -8.44 -32.03 -39.89
C PHE A 521 -8.23 -33.50 -40.30
N LEU A 522 -8.16 -34.42 -39.33
CA LEU A 522 -8.12 -35.86 -39.60
C LEU A 522 -9.46 -36.42 -40.10
N ALA A 523 -10.59 -35.93 -39.58
CA ALA A 523 -11.91 -36.33 -40.05
C ALA A 523 -12.16 -35.91 -41.51
N LEU A 524 -11.63 -34.75 -41.93
CA LEU A 524 -11.69 -34.30 -43.33
C LEU A 524 -10.88 -35.17 -44.29
N LYS A 525 -9.83 -35.85 -43.80
CA LYS A 525 -9.06 -36.84 -44.57
C LYS A 525 -9.87 -38.08 -44.92
N VAL A 526 -10.75 -38.52 -44.02
CA VAL A 526 -11.65 -39.67 -44.27
C VAL A 526 -12.60 -39.39 -45.43
N ASN A 527 -12.89 -38.12 -45.71
CA ASN A 527 -13.82 -37.68 -46.73
C ASN A 527 -13.13 -37.23 -48.04
N ASP A 528 -11.81 -37.41 -48.21
CA ASP A 528 -11.01 -36.92 -49.36
C ASP A 528 -11.11 -35.40 -49.64
N VAL A 529 -11.56 -34.59 -48.66
CA VAL A 529 -11.67 -33.11 -48.79
C VAL A 529 -10.44 -32.38 -48.22
N GLN A 530 -9.43 -33.13 -47.74
CA GLN A 530 -8.27 -32.58 -47.04
C GLN A 530 -7.47 -31.57 -47.89
N ASP A 531 -7.34 -31.79 -49.19
CA ASP A 531 -6.55 -30.94 -50.10
C ASP A 531 -7.14 -29.52 -50.24
N SER A 532 -8.40 -29.32 -49.85
CA SER A 532 -9.05 -28.00 -49.89
C SER A 532 -8.72 -27.11 -48.68
N TYR A 533 -8.22 -27.66 -47.56
CA TYR A 533 -8.04 -26.92 -46.32
C TYR A 533 -6.65 -27.11 -45.72
N SER A 534 -5.89 -26.01 -45.59
CA SER A 534 -4.69 -26.02 -44.77
C SER A 534 -5.06 -26.04 -43.28
N PHE A 535 -4.21 -26.63 -42.43
CA PHE A 535 -4.44 -26.67 -40.98
C PHE A 535 -4.70 -25.28 -40.34
N PRO A 536 -3.98 -24.19 -40.69
CA PRO A 536 -4.30 -22.84 -40.19
C PRO A 536 -5.70 -22.34 -40.56
N TRP A 537 -6.20 -22.70 -41.75
CA TRP A 537 -7.56 -22.34 -42.18
C TRP A 537 -8.63 -23.06 -41.35
N VAL A 538 -8.41 -24.35 -41.01
CA VAL A 538 -9.28 -25.09 -40.09
C VAL A 538 -9.24 -24.49 -38.68
N MET A 539 -8.09 -23.97 -38.25
CA MET A 539 -7.94 -23.32 -36.95
C MET A 539 -8.67 -21.97 -36.88
N LEU A 540 -8.57 -21.15 -37.94
CA LEU A 540 -9.37 -19.93 -38.08
C LEU A 540 -10.87 -20.25 -38.13
N GLY A 541 -11.24 -21.30 -38.85
CA GLY A 541 -12.61 -21.81 -38.87
C GLY A 541 -13.13 -22.20 -37.49
N GLY A 542 -12.31 -22.87 -36.67
CA GLY A 542 -12.67 -23.20 -35.28
C GLY A 542 -12.91 -21.97 -34.41
N ILE A 543 -12.13 -20.90 -34.59
CA ILE A 543 -12.37 -19.62 -33.89
C ILE A 543 -13.64 -18.94 -34.41
N LYS A 544 -13.89 -18.98 -35.71
CA LYS A 544 -15.10 -18.42 -36.34
C LYS A 544 -16.37 -19.08 -35.81
N VAL A 545 -16.37 -20.41 -35.69
CA VAL A 545 -17.48 -21.20 -35.10
C VAL A 545 -17.82 -20.75 -33.67
N LEU A 546 -16.82 -20.40 -32.85
CA LEU A 546 -17.05 -19.87 -31.49
C LEU A 546 -17.72 -18.49 -31.49
N VAL A 547 -17.32 -17.61 -32.41
CA VAL A 547 -17.74 -16.19 -32.41
C VAL A 547 -19.07 -16.00 -33.13
N GLU A 548 -19.24 -16.63 -34.29
CA GLU A 548 -20.39 -16.43 -35.17
C GLU A 548 -21.47 -17.49 -34.97
N GLY A 549 -21.14 -18.65 -34.38
CA GLY A 549 -22.07 -19.76 -34.21
C GLY A 549 -22.46 -20.48 -35.51
N GLU A 550 -21.93 -20.04 -36.66
CA GLU A 550 -22.12 -20.68 -37.96
C GLU A 550 -21.12 -21.83 -38.17
N THR A 551 -21.57 -22.87 -38.87
CA THR A 551 -20.77 -24.08 -39.09
C THR A 551 -19.96 -23.98 -40.39
N LEU A 552 -18.79 -24.63 -40.44
CA LEU A 552 -17.93 -24.63 -41.63
C LEU A 552 -18.56 -25.31 -42.87
N GLU A 553 -19.70 -26.00 -42.69
CA GLU A 553 -20.49 -26.64 -43.75
C GLU A 553 -21.20 -25.61 -44.63
N GLU A 554 -21.71 -24.54 -44.02
CA GLU A 554 -22.55 -23.55 -44.69
C GLU A 554 -21.74 -22.60 -45.59
N GLU A 555 -20.47 -22.34 -45.24
CA GLU A 555 -19.63 -21.39 -45.98
C GLU A 555 -19.11 -21.93 -47.32
N ASN A 556 -18.94 -23.25 -47.45
CA ASN A 556 -18.33 -23.86 -48.63
C ASN A 556 -19.27 -24.79 -49.43
N GLY A 557 -20.52 -24.96 -48.99
CA GLY A 557 -21.52 -25.77 -49.70
C GLY A 557 -21.11 -27.23 -49.93
N LYS A 558 -20.14 -27.75 -49.15
CA LYS A 558 -19.67 -29.14 -49.20
C LYS A 558 -20.18 -29.86 -47.96
N GLU A 559 -20.94 -30.94 -48.16
CA GLU A 559 -21.45 -31.78 -47.09
C GLU A 559 -20.29 -32.47 -46.35
N PHE A 560 -20.20 -32.29 -45.03
CA PHE A 560 -19.27 -33.07 -44.22
C PHE A 560 -19.85 -34.46 -43.94
N GLY A 561 -18.97 -35.46 -43.87
CA GLY A 561 -19.38 -36.80 -43.43
C GLY A 561 -19.91 -36.79 -42.00
N TRP A 562 -20.81 -37.73 -41.68
CA TRP A 562 -21.49 -37.85 -40.39
C TRP A 562 -20.55 -37.77 -39.16
N PHE A 563 -19.31 -38.27 -39.30
CA PHE A 563 -18.31 -38.25 -38.24
C PHE A 563 -17.75 -36.85 -37.94
N ALA A 564 -17.54 -36.03 -38.98
CA ALA A 564 -17.11 -34.64 -38.83
C ALA A 564 -18.24 -33.76 -38.25
N VAL A 565 -19.48 -33.99 -38.69
CA VAL A 565 -20.69 -33.37 -38.10
C VAL A 565 -20.80 -33.71 -36.61
N ALA A 566 -20.59 -34.98 -36.24
CA ALA A 566 -20.65 -35.40 -34.83
C ALA A 566 -19.54 -34.77 -33.97
N ILE A 567 -18.31 -34.69 -34.49
CA ILE A 567 -17.20 -34.00 -33.81
C ILE A 567 -17.52 -32.52 -33.64
N LEU A 568 -18.06 -31.86 -34.67
CA LEU A 568 -18.46 -30.45 -34.63
C LEU A 568 -19.59 -30.19 -33.63
N LEU A 569 -20.59 -31.08 -33.53
CA LEU A 569 -21.66 -30.99 -32.52
C LEU A 569 -21.13 -31.12 -31.08
N VAL A 570 -20.23 -32.08 -30.84
CA VAL A 570 -19.60 -32.26 -29.52
C VAL A 570 -18.78 -31.01 -29.15
N TYR A 571 -18.09 -30.42 -30.12
CA TYR A 571 -17.34 -29.20 -29.92
C TYR A 571 -18.23 -27.99 -29.64
N MET A 572 -19.28 -27.77 -30.44
CA MET A 572 -20.28 -26.73 -30.19
C MET A 572 -20.87 -26.87 -28.79
N GLY A 573 -21.23 -28.08 -28.37
CA GLY A 573 -21.75 -28.34 -27.03
C GLY A 573 -20.76 -28.01 -25.91
N ILE A 574 -19.52 -28.51 -26.00
CA ILE A 574 -18.50 -28.28 -24.96
C ILE A 574 -18.07 -26.80 -24.93
N VAL A 575 -17.81 -26.20 -26.09
CA VAL A 575 -17.26 -24.84 -26.20
C VAL A 575 -18.32 -23.78 -25.95
N MET A 576 -19.51 -23.87 -26.55
CA MET A 576 -20.54 -22.85 -26.36
C MET A 576 -21.21 -22.96 -24.99
N VAL A 577 -21.47 -24.18 -24.48
CA VAL A 577 -22.22 -24.32 -23.22
C VAL A 577 -21.32 -24.28 -22.00
N ILE A 578 -20.14 -24.91 -22.03
CA ILE A 578 -19.29 -24.98 -20.83
C ILE A 578 -18.32 -23.79 -20.78
N LEU A 579 -17.58 -23.53 -21.87
CA LEU A 579 -16.54 -22.49 -21.84
C LEU A 579 -17.12 -21.08 -21.77
N LEU A 580 -18.21 -20.79 -22.50
CA LEU A 580 -18.82 -19.46 -22.46
C LEU A 580 -19.45 -19.16 -21.11
N ASN A 581 -20.15 -20.13 -20.50
CA ASN A 581 -20.74 -19.95 -19.17
C ASN A 581 -19.69 -19.76 -18.09
N VAL A 582 -18.56 -20.49 -18.16
CA VAL A 582 -17.43 -20.28 -17.26
C VAL A 582 -16.80 -18.90 -17.48
N LEU A 583 -16.63 -18.47 -18.75
CA LEU A 583 -16.09 -17.15 -19.07
C LEU A 583 -17.01 -16.03 -18.53
N ILE A 584 -18.32 -16.12 -18.72
CA ILE A 584 -19.30 -15.15 -18.19
C ILE A 584 -19.22 -15.10 -16.66
N ALA A 585 -19.17 -16.26 -15.99
CA ALA A 585 -19.07 -16.33 -14.54
C ALA A 585 -17.77 -15.69 -14.02
N GLN A 586 -16.64 -15.96 -14.69
CA GLN A 586 -15.36 -15.36 -14.36
C GLN A 586 -15.39 -13.84 -14.57
N LEU A 587 -15.87 -13.37 -15.73
CA LEU A 587 -16.01 -11.95 -16.03
C LEU A 587 -16.89 -11.21 -15.01
N SER A 588 -17.99 -11.82 -14.57
CA SER A 588 -18.88 -11.22 -13.57
C SER A 588 -18.20 -11.06 -12.21
N TYR A 589 -17.55 -12.11 -11.71
CA TYR A 589 -16.85 -12.07 -10.43
C TYR A 589 -15.68 -11.07 -10.46
N THR A 590 -14.87 -11.12 -11.51
CA THR A 590 -13.70 -10.25 -11.63
C THR A 590 -14.05 -8.83 -11.98
N PHE A 591 -15.21 -8.56 -12.60
CA PHE A 591 -15.69 -7.20 -12.79
C PHE A 591 -15.90 -6.49 -11.45
N GLY A 592 -16.56 -7.14 -10.48
CA GLY A 592 -16.76 -6.57 -9.14
C GLY A 592 -15.45 -6.31 -8.39
N GLU A 593 -14.52 -7.27 -8.41
CA GLU A 593 -13.18 -7.11 -7.82
C GLU A 593 -12.36 -6.01 -8.53
N SER A 594 -12.38 -6.02 -9.87
CA SER A 594 -11.61 -5.11 -10.70
C SER A 594 -12.10 -3.68 -10.59
N MET A 595 -13.41 -3.46 -10.42
CA MET A 595 -13.99 -2.13 -10.24
C MET A 595 -13.48 -1.47 -8.94
N LYS A 596 -13.44 -2.20 -7.82
CA LYS A 596 -12.85 -1.70 -6.56
C LYS A 596 -11.39 -1.31 -6.73
N MET A 597 -10.60 -2.18 -7.37
CA MET A 597 -9.18 -1.93 -7.63
C MET A 597 -8.95 -0.86 -8.73
N ALA A 598 -9.90 -0.64 -9.63
CA ALA A 598 -9.82 0.36 -10.69
C ALA A 598 -9.99 1.77 -10.14
N ARG A 599 -10.81 1.96 -9.08
CA ARG A 599 -10.91 3.25 -8.38
C ARG A 599 -9.57 3.69 -7.79
N LEU A 600 -8.88 2.76 -7.13
CA LEU A 600 -7.53 2.99 -6.61
C LEU A 600 -6.56 3.31 -7.74
N GLN A 601 -6.57 2.51 -8.81
CA GLN A 601 -5.69 2.74 -9.96
C GLN A 601 -5.96 4.08 -10.64
N TYR A 602 -7.23 4.46 -10.81
CA TYR A 602 -7.64 5.73 -11.39
C TYR A 602 -7.17 6.91 -10.53
N ALA A 603 -7.28 6.82 -9.20
CA ALA A 603 -6.73 7.83 -8.30
C ALA A 603 -5.20 7.96 -8.45
N ALA A 604 -4.47 6.83 -8.52
CA ALA A 604 -3.02 6.84 -8.79
C ALA A 604 -2.71 7.45 -10.16
N ASP A 605 -3.45 7.09 -11.20
CA ASP A 605 -3.22 7.58 -12.56
C ASP A 605 -3.50 9.08 -12.65
N ASN A 606 -4.51 9.61 -11.96
CA ASN A 606 -4.75 11.05 -11.85
C ASN A 606 -3.60 11.77 -11.15
N MET A 607 -3.11 11.26 -10.02
CA MET A 607 -1.93 11.79 -9.34
C MET A 607 -0.70 11.79 -10.27
N ARG A 608 -0.51 10.71 -11.04
CA ARG A 608 0.57 10.60 -12.02
C ARG A 608 0.43 11.61 -13.16
N ILE A 609 -0.78 11.85 -13.66
CA ILE A 609 -1.06 12.84 -14.71
C ILE A 609 -0.77 14.25 -14.20
N ILE A 610 -1.26 14.60 -13.01
CA ILE A 610 -1.05 15.90 -12.37
C ILE A 610 0.45 16.16 -12.19
N THR A 611 1.17 15.24 -11.55
CA THR A 611 2.61 15.39 -11.27
C THR A 611 3.48 15.38 -12.52
N ARG A 612 3.05 14.72 -13.60
CA ARG A 612 3.71 14.83 -14.91
C ARG A 612 3.47 16.19 -15.57
N THR A 613 2.27 16.76 -15.37
CA THR A 613 1.88 18.06 -15.94
C THR A 613 2.53 19.23 -15.17
N GLU A 614 2.74 19.07 -13.87
CA GLU A 614 3.53 19.99 -13.03
C GLU A 614 4.95 20.18 -13.55
N ASN A 615 5.61 19.06 -13.87
CA ASN A 615 6.98 19.02 -14.34
C ASN A 615 7.04 19.32 -15.84
N SER A 616 6.81 20.58 -16.19
CA SER A 616 7.06 21.09 -17.55
C SER A 616 8.55 21.19 -17.85
N ARG A 617 8.92 20.97 -19.11
CA ARG A 617 10.32 20.98 -19.58
C ARG A 617 10.95 22.38 -19.52
N PHE A 618 10.11 23.41 -19.53
CA PHE A 618 10.54 24.80 -19.46
C PHE A 618 10.43 25.33 -18.02
N PRO A 619 11.53 25.82 -17.42
CA PRO A 619 11.52 26.33 -16.04
C PRO A 619 10.47 27.42 -15.79
N CYS A 620 10.20 28.27 -16.79
CA CYS A 620 9.19 29.33 -16.73
C CYS A 620 7.74 28.83 -16.75
N LEU A 621 7.51 27.56 -17.10
CA LEU A 621 6.19 26.91 -17.17
C LEU A 621 6.04 25.83 -16.10
N ASN A 622 6.83 25.88 -15.02
CA ASN A 622 6.67 24.95 -13.90
C ASN A 622 5.40 25.29 -13.11
N PHE A 623 4.34 24.50 -13.33
CA PHE A 623 3.05 24.70 -12.67
C PHE A 623 3.10 24.36 -11.18
N ARG A 624 4.09 23.57 -10.73
CA ARG A 624 4.29 23.23 -9.31
C ARG A 624 4.63 24.47 -8.48
N VAL A 625 5.45 25.37 -9.02
CA VAL A 625 5.84 26.61 -8.33
C VAL A 625 4.74 27.67 -8.47
N LYS A 626 4.13 27.79 -9.65
CA LYS A 626 3.10 28.80 -9.92
C LYS A 626 1.81 28.58 -9.14
N ASN A 627 1.38 27.33 -9.02
CA ASN A 627 0.13 26.95 -8.36
C ASN A 627 0.40 26.30 -6.99
N TYR A 628 1.45 26.75 -6.30
CA TYR A 628 1.75 26.29 -4.95
C TYR A 628 0.69 26.80 -3.97
N ILE A 629 0.19 25.89 -3.13
CA ILE A 629 -0.79 26.17 -2.08
C ILE A 629 -0.20 25.62 -0.78
N GLU A 630 -0.06 26.48 0.23
CA GLU A 630 0.52 26.10 1.53
C GLU A 630 -0.46 25.28 2.37
N GLY A 631 -1.72 25.70 2.37
CA GLY A 631 -2.83 25.05 3.06
C GLY A 631 -4.17 25.60 2.59
N ASP A 632 -5.26 25.06 3.13
CA ASP A 632 -6.62 25.38 2.73
C ASP A 632 -7.62 25.22 3.86
N TYR A 633 -8.63 26.09 3.90
CA TYR A 633 -9.75 25.98 4.82
C TYR A 633 -10.90 25.27 4.10
N ILE A 634 -11.26 24.08 4.58
CA ILE A 634 -12.27 23.23 3.93
C ILE A 634 -13.48 23.07 4.86
N SER A 635 -14.66 23.38 4.33
CA SER A 635 -15.93 23.14 5.02
C SER A 635 -16.26 21.65 5.08
N GLU A 636 -17.01 21.23 6.10
CA GLU A 636 -17.48 19.84 6.18
C GLU A 636 -18.29 19.44 4.95
N GLU A 637 -19.08 20.35 4.39
CA GLU A 637 -19.92 20.11 3.21
C GLU A 637 -19.10 19.82 1.96
N ASP A 638 -18.05 20.62 1.70
CA ASP A 638 -17.17 20.44 0.55
C ASP A 638 -16.37 19.14 0.68
N LEU A 639 -15.89 18.86 1.89
CA LEU A 639 -15.19 17.61 2.19
C LEU A 639 -16.10 16.39 2.03
N ALA A 640 -17.33 16.47 2.56
CA ALA A 640 -18.32 15.41 2.42
C ALA A 640 -18.71 15.21 0.96
N LYS A 641 -18.89 16.29 0.18
CA LYS A 641 -19.17 16.21 -1.24
C LYS A 641 -18.07 15.45 -1.98
N GLU A 642 -16.80 15.77 -1.72
CA GLU A 642 -15.68 15.08 -2.36
C GLU A 642 -15.56 13.63 -1.88
N LEU A 643 -15.68 13.34 -0.58
CA LEU A 643 -15.59 11.97 -0.06
C LEU A 643 -16.77 11.10 -0.52
N LEU A 644 -17.99 11.62 -0.52
CA LEU A 644 -19.22 10.94 -0.94
C LEU A 644 -19.30 10.72 -2.45
N GLU A 645 -18.68 11.59 -3.26
CA GLU A 645 -18.59 11.35 -4.70
C GLU A 645 -17.87 10.03 -5.01
N PHE A 646 -16.99 9.57 -4.11
CA PHE A 646 -16.16 8.36 -4.29
C PHE A 646 -16.69 7.09 -3.61
N THR A 647 -17.62 7.18 -2.65
CA THR A 647 -18.26 6.01 -2.04
C THR A 647 -19.41 5.51 -2.93
N GLU A 648 -19.17 4.39 -3.61
CA GLU A 648 -20.14 3.76 -4.53
C GLU A 648 -20.77 2.49 -3.96
N ASP A 649 -20.43 2.09 -2.73
CA ASP A 649 -21.15 1.02 -1.99
C ASP A 649 -22.49 1.57 -1.48
N ARG A 650 -23.24 2.17 -2.41
CA ARG A 650 -24.47 2.92 -2.20
C ARG A 650 -25.60 1.92 -2.09
N HIS A 651 -26.25 1.88 -0.94
CA HIS A 651 -27.61 1.36 -0.93
C HIS A 651 -28.53 2.42 -1.57
N PRO A 652 -29.39 2.06 -2.54
CA PRO A 652 -30.32 3.00 -3.19
C PRO A 652 -31.21 3.80 -2.22
N TRP A 653 -31.29 3.35 -0.97
CA TRP A 653 -32.18 3.84 0.08
C TRP A 653 -31.48 4.63 1.19
N GLU A 654 -30.16 4.83 1.09
CA GLU A 654 -29.38 5.53 2.13
C GLU A 654 -29.65 7.04 2.09
N THR A 655 -30.06 7.61 3.22
CA THR A 655 -30.43 9.03 3.32
C THR A 655 -29.21 9.95 3.30
N ALA A 656 -29.38 11.23 2.94
CA ALA A 656 -28.28 12.20 2.91
C ALA A 656 -27.64 12.43 4.30
N GLU A 657 -28.41 12.24 5.37
CA GLU A 657 -27.95 12.39 6.76
C GLU A 657 -27.06 11.22 7.20
N GLU A 658 -27.46 9.97 6.92
CA GLU A 658 -26.63 8.77 7.17
C GLU A 658 -25.27 8.86 6.46
N ARG A 659 -25.24 9.47 5.27
CA ARG A 659 -24.03 9.72 4.49
C ARG A 659 -23.07 10.69 5.16
N ILE A 660 -23.59 11.80 5.68
CA ILE A 660 -22.78 12.80 6.41
C ILE A 660 -22.27 12.21 7.72
N ILE A 661 -23.10 11.42 8.41
CA ILE A 661 -22.69 10.71 9.64
C ILE A 661 -21.51 9.75 9.36
N GLY A 662 -21.56 8.96 8.27
CA GLY A 662 -20.45 8.08 7.89
C GLY A 662 -19.15 8.83 7.55
N VAL A 663 -19.27 10.02 6.93
CA VAL A 663 -18.11 10.90 6.70
C VAL A 663 -17.57 11.43 8.03
N ARG A 664 -18.43 11.88 8.95
CA ARG A 664 -18.04 12.34 10.29
C ARG A 664 -17.35 11.24 11.08
N GLU A 665 -17.83 10.00 11.04
CA GLU A 665 -17.18 8.87 11.69
C GLU A 665 -15.80 8.57 11.08
N THR A 666 -15.69 8.67 9.76
CA THR A 666 -14.40 8.51 9.08
C THR A 666 -13.43 9.62 9.48
N MET A 667 -13.88 10.86 9.52
CA MET A 667 -13.07 11.99 9.98
C MET A 667 -12.72 11.91 11.46
N ARG A 668 -13.62 11.43 12.34
CA ARG A 668 -13.33 11.17 13.74
C ARG A 668 -12.21 10.14 13.89
N ARG A 669 -12.26 9.03 13.14
CA ARG A 669 -11.20 8.02 13.15
C ARG A 669 -9.85 8.59 12.73
N VAL A 670 -9.85 9.38 11.66
CA VAL A 670 -8.63 10.00 11.11
C VAL A 670 -8.04 11.06 12.07
N VAL A 671 -8.88 11.89 12.68
CA VAL A 671 -8.47 12.96 13.60
C VAL A 671 -8.02 12.39 14.96
N LYS A 672 -8.76 11.42 15.51
CA LYS A 672 -8.40 10.80 16.79
C LYS A 672 -7.24 9.82 16.68
N GLY A 673 -6.89 9.39 15.47
CA GLY A 673 -5.87 8.37 15.27
C GLY A 673 -6.24 7.03 15.92
N GLU A 674 -7.54 6.74 16.05
CA GLU A 674 -8.05 5.45 16.52
C GLU A 674 -7.77 4.40 15.42
N GLU A 675 -6.53 3.88 15.39
CA GLU A 675 -6.29 2.54 14.84
C GLU A 675 -7.14 1.59 15.69
N THR A 676 -8.05 0.84 15.07
CA THR A 676 -8.67 -0.33 15.72
C THR A 676 -7.54 -1.17 16.27
N ASP A 677 -7.47 -1.27 17.60
CA ASP A 677 -6.34 -1.82 18.30
C ASP A 677 -6.15 -3.27 17.79
N PRO A 678 -4.96 -3.67 17.30
CA PRO A 678 -4.72 -5.07 16.98
C PRO A 678 -5.04 -5.97 18.18
N TRP A 679 -4.96 -5.44 19.40
CA TRP A 679 -5.38 -6.10 20.64
C TRP A 679 -6.88 -6.15 20.87
N GLU A 680 -7.70 -5.23 20.38
CA GLU A 680 -9.15 -5.44 20.37
C GLU A 680 -9.50 -6.58 19.42
N THR A 681 -8.84 -6.65 18.26
CA THR A 681 -9.08 -7.75 17.31
C THR A 681 -8.45 -9.08 17.76
N ILE A 682 -7.34 -9.04 18.49
CA ILE A 682 -6.65 -10.22 19.04
C ILE A 682 -7.35 -10.69 20.32
N ASP A 683 -7.81 -9.81 21.22
CA ASP A 683 -8.64 -10.18 22.38
C ASP A 683 -10.01 -10.65 21.91
N GLU A 684 -10.61 -10.07 20.87
CA GLU A 684 -11.87 -10.55 20.28
C GLU A 684 -11.66 -11.90 19.57
N LYS A 685 -10.52 -12.11 18.89
CA LYS A 685 -10.13 -13.43 18.34
C LYS A 685 -9.74 -14.44 19.43
N LEU A 686 -9.12 -14.04 20.53
CA LEU A 686 -8.77 -14.90 21.66
C LEU A 686 -9.99 -15.22 22.52
N THR A 687 -10.93 -14.30 22.67
CA THR A 687 -12.20 -14.54 23.38
C THR A 687 -13.12 -15.42 22.56
N THR A 688 -13.22 -15.22 21.24
CA THR A 688 -13.94 -16.15 20.34
C THR A 688 -13.28 -17.53 20.26
N LEU A 689 -11.94 -17.61 20.24
CA LEU A 689 -11.22 -18.90 20.31
C LEU A 689 -11.37 -19.59 21.66
N THR A 690 -11.33 -18.87 22.78
CA THR A 690 -11.54 -19.44 24.12
C THR A 690 -13.00 -19.83 24.38
N LEU A 691 -13.97 -19.11 23.82
CA LEU A 691 -15.39 -19.50 23.80
C LEU A 691 -15.60 -20.76 22.96
N SER A 692 -14.98 -20.83 21.77
CA SER A 692 -15.00 -22.01 20.90
C SER A 692 -14.35 -23.24 21.56
N GLU A 693 -13.21 -23.06 22.26
CA GLU A 693 -12.55 -24.11 23.02
C GLU A 693 -13.37 -24.56 24.24
N LYS A 694 -14.12 -23.65 24.86
CA LYS A 694 -15.02 -23.94 25.98
C LYS A 694 -16.24 -24.73 25.51
N GLU A 695 -16.86 -24.33 24.39
CA GLU A 695 -17.97 -25.06 23.76
C GLU A 695 -17.55 -26.45 23.27
N THR A 696 -16.34 -26.60 22.69
CA THR A 696 -15.82 -27.92 22.31
C THR A 696 -15.48 -28.77 23.53
N ARG A 697 -14.98 -28.19 24.63
CA ARG A 697 -14.78 -28.92 25.89
C ARG A 697 -16.10 -29.40 26.49
N GLU A 698 -17.11 -28.53 26.57
CA GLU A 698 -18.43 -28.90 27.10
C GLU A 698 -19.11 -29.96 26.23
N SER A 699 -19.03 -29.86 24.90
CA SER A 699 -19.52 -30.89 23.97
C SER A 699 -18.81 -32.24 24.10
N ILE A 700 -17.51 -32.24 24.42
CA ILE A 700 -16.74 -33.46 24.65
C ILE A 700 -17.09 -34.08 26.02
N TYR A 701 -17.29 -33.26 27.05
CA TYR A 701 -17.72 -33.73 28.37
C TYR A 701 -19.13 -34.33 28.33
N GLU A 702 -20.06 -33.70 27.62
CA GLU A 702 -21.44 -34.17 27.46
C GLU A 702 -21.54 -35.48 26.62
N LYS A 703 -20.55 -35.76 25.76
CA LYS A 703 -20.41 -37.04 25.06
C LYS A 703 -19.67 -38.12 25.85
N LEU A 704 -18.99 -37.75 26.93
CA LEU A 704 -18.23 -38.65 27.80
C LEU A 704 -18.99 -39.04 29.09
N THR A 705 -19.97 -38.24 29.52
CA THR A 705 -21.02 -38.61 30.47
C THR A 705 -22.14 -39.36 29.79
#